data_AF-A0A2A6CKG7-F1
#
_entry.id   AF-A0A2A6CKG7-F1
#
_cell.length_a   1.000
_cell.length_b   1.000
_cell.length_c   1.000
_cell.angle_alpha   90.00
_cell.angle_beta   90.00
_cell.angle_gamma   90.00
#
_symmetry.space_group_name_H-M   'P 1'
#
loop_
_entity.id
_entity.type
_entity.pdbx_description
1 polymer ?
#
loop_
_entity_poly.entity_id
_entity_poly.type
_entity_poly.pdbx_seq_one_letter_code
_entity_poly.pdbx_strand_id
1 'polypeptide(L)'
;VTMNSLLLISIVGIVSATSDELLSVNVVIRHADRAASSGWATPESPTILFRGNGELTDDGIDNAFAQGKDFKERYVKTGFIDKRFLPTEVFVRASEVNRCLMSAASFTNALFKDTSKDHAVIPPIYTKEQANDPLLVPLLSCQDGWDDVIARFNLSSNVNVMQTSVVAMMQTMWPAACSTVNPALFDAIIAELPNKLINMPANYKSCAQGVHYLELLAGAGNSFNELRLKRVAGLLTNELLNNFAAVANCASVPCPGQPKMRIYYTHDVNVLALSHIFGILDKFNIYQKNGQKANFVDTNNCASGCSLSAITAAAAPRNHCSDSVRLNRSLIILVSDKHHERSSSKRTSNSSWDVDSVHLKKRGYHPLHKYWPGTRCGRSGVIPNCIVHMEQAGYVDFEGIFDNFPVTEIIKACCHTVEEMLADVMKMEEESGEQAHIMFVIDAEGLEYSKKLFDLAMKSMKALSDSLNFKLTMVRPRKIPTVERKEHPEKLDQLIVKAGNEHSMEFNLNEGDALRFHFTGNGNFGFTIVMKENEEDDDVLSMRQAYPFFPFVPGPLSVPIEDSVVAKEDGLYKVWFSNSKAWWSSLTIQHSFKGTVSYPDILLASSRVPSANSSLMECSHLTTSVYPLLMHCLFLISLIGVVAATSDELLSVNVVIRHAERPGQSGWATPESPTVFFRGNGELSDQGIDNAFTQGRDFKKRYVKSGFIDKRFLPTEVYVRSSSVNRCLMSAASFSNALFRETSKDHVIVPPIYTKDQTDDGLLVPLLSCSDGWNDVIARFNLTSGVNVQQQALLKLIQTSWPAGCAGINPSLIEAIVNELPNKKIKMPANYIACAEAAKPLVYDYATIGAGATPNFNALRLKRVAGLLTNELLNNFAAVSNCSTVPCPGQSKMRIYYTHDTNVVGISQVFGVLGSLGGVAPEFSSALVFETRRNANGTYVKIFLKNGHKANFVDTNNCATDCSLAAVTANSSMTSLDRLLQIKFNSSELAAILSDEKFDYLRAGRWMDDHILFSMQAVVLYVVTIFSIKHFMKDREPLKLQLPVLIWNFSIAILSGLCAAVMTEEYFESTFNKGFNASPLCSTRKEFFSGKNGFAVFVFLVARILAFSDTIFIVLRKQPLHFFHWYHHAFTLYISWFGYSGASPSSRHAIYFNAVVHTLLYSYFFLTTINIRPPKFIGRWIMMAEIIHFFFILYALIHLTYLAHVLKEPCQIEPYRLVITWFMDLSYLYLFIDYFVNNSKKQSKKVKKID
;
A
#
# COMPACT_ATOMS: atom_id res chain seq x y z
N VAL A 1 98.98 20.42 0.18
CA VAL A 1 98.16 21.20 1.13
C VAL A 1 96.83 21.46 0.44
N THR A 2 95.73 20.70 0.57
CA THR A 2 95.07 19.91 1.64
C THR A 2 93.74 20.57 2.01
N MET A 3 92.69 19.75 2.09
CA MET A 3 91.54 19.88 3.00
C MET A 3 90.86 21.26 3.14
N ASN A 4 89.65 21.38 2.58
CA ASN A 4 88.51 22.02 3.30
C ASN A 4 87.12 21.84 2.66
N SER A 5 87.00 21.31 1.43
CA SER A 5 85.72 21.33 0.69
C SER A 5 84.77 20.13 0.88
N LEU A 6 85.10 19.14 1.72
CA LEU A 6 84.35 17.87 1.81
C LEU A 6 83.65 17.60 3.15
N LEU A 7 83.76 18.48 4.15
CA LEU A 7 83.16 18.24 5.49
C LEU A 7 81.80 18.94 5.73
N LEU A 8 81.30 19.71 4.76
CA LEU A 8 80.09 20.55 4.94
C LEU A 8 78.81 19.98 4.30
N ILE A 9 78.90 18.83 3.63
CA ILE A 9 77.75 18.14 3.02
C ILE A 9 77.08 17.15 4.01
N SER A 10 77.71 16.88 5.16
CA SER A 10 77.27 15.85 6.12
C SER A 10 76.41 16.34 7.30
N ILE A 11 76.14 17.65 7.42
CA ILE A 11 75.43 18.23 8.59
C ILE A 11 74.11 18.93 8.21
N VAL A 12 73.78 19.06 6.93
CA VAL A 12 72.40 19.35 6.48
C VAL A 12 71.75 18.05 6.03
N GLY A 13 71.69 17.08 6.95
CA GLY A 13 70.70 16.03 6.89
C GLY A 13 69.33 16.69 7.05
N ILE A 14 68.66 16.95 5.93
CA ILE A 14 67.30 17.47 5.92
C ILE A 14 66.44 16.44 6.64
N VAL A 15 66.12 16.70 7.91
CA VAL A 15 64.99 16.08 8.58
C VAL A 15 63.76 16.64 7.88
N SER A 16 63.41 16.01 6.76
CA SER A 16 62.10 16.13 6.15
C SER A 16 61.14 15.47 7.12
N ALA A 17 60.73 16.21 8.14
CA ALA A 17 59.62 15.85 8.98
C ALA A 17 58.40 15.77 8.07
N THR A 18 58.06 14.56 7.65
CA THR A 18 56.82 14.26 6.94
C THR A 18 55.70 14.58 7.90
N SER A 19 55.13 15.78 7.78
CA SER A 19 53.95 16.16 8.53
C SER A 19 52.77 15.36 7.97
N ASP A 20 52.27 14.40 8.74
CA ASP A 20 51.11 13.62 8.35
C ASP A 20 49.91 14.55 8.11
N GLU A 21 49.41 14.59 6.88
CA GLU A 21 48.26 15.40 6.51
C GLU A 21 46.97 14.67 6.90
N LEU A 22 46.13 15.30 7.72
CA LEU A 22 44.83 14.73 8.09
C LEU A 22 43.84 14.91 6.92
N LEU A 23 43.60 13.84 6.16
CA LEU A 23 42.72 13.87 4.97
C LEU A 23 41.24 13.65 5.28
N SER A 24 40.92 12.75 6.22
CA SER A 24 39.53 12.41 6.57
C SER A 24 39.42 11.82 7.97
N VAL A 25 38.26 12.02 8.61
CA VAL A 25 37.94 11.53 9.95
C VAL A 25 36.63 10.75 9.89
N ASN A 26 36.71 9.44 10.14
CA ASN A 26 35.54 8.61 10.41
C ASN A 26 35.40 8.41 11.93
N VAL A 27 34.24 8.76 12.49
CA VAL A 27 33.96 8.65 13.92
C VAL A 27 32.79 7.70 14.14
N VAL A 28 32.96 6.69 14.98
CA VAL A 28 31.87 5.82 15.44
C VAL A 28 31.70 6.03 16.94
N ILE A 29 30.48 6.35 17.37
CA ILE A 29 30.16 6.70 18.75
C ILE A 29 28.97 5.84 19.21
N ARG A 30 29.07 5.24 20.41
CA ARG A 30 27.91 4.62 21.08
C ARG A 30 26.99 5.72 21.62
N HIS A 31 25.70 5.45 21.80
CA HIS A 31 24.84 6.39 22.54
C HIS A 31 25.38 6.67 23.95
N ALA A 32 25.09 7.86 24.47
CA ALA A 32 25.45 8.23 25.83
C ALA A 32 24.54 7.54 26.88
N ASP A 33 24.65 7.97 28.14
CA ASP A 33 24.13 7.25 29.30
C ASP A 33 22.59 7.28 29.36
N ARG A 34 22.00 6.08 29.42
CA ARG A 34 20.55 5.81 29.33
C ARG A 34 19.99 5.21 30.61
N ALA A 35 18.67 5.20 30.76
CA ALA A 35 17.98 4.36 31.73
C ALA A 35 18.08 2.86 31.36
N ALA A 36 17.74 2.01 32.33
CA ALA A 36 17.56 0.57 32.16
C ALA A 36 16.57 0.27 31.02
N SER A 37 16.81 -0.78 30.23
CA SER A 37 15.90 -1.21 29.16
C SER A 37 14.59 -1.80 29.73
N SER A 38 14.65 -2.30 30.96
CA SER A 38 13.52 -2.83 31.72
C SER A 38 13.82 -2.83 33.21
N GLY A 39 12.84 -2.47 34.04
CA GLY A 39 12.99 -2.42 35.50
C GLY A 39 13.77 -1.20 35.97
N TRP A 40 14.06 -1.15 37.27
CA TRP A 40 14.72 -0.04 37.95
C TRP A 40 15.65 -0.59 39.02
N ALA A 41 16.84 -0.01 39.20
CA ALA A 41 17.77 -0.50 40.23
C ALA A 41 17.32 -0.10 41.65
N THR A 42 16.62 1.03 41.79
CA THR A 42 16.13 1.55 43.07
C THR A 42 14.69 2.09 42.97
N PRO A 43 13.97 2.27 44.09
CA PRO A 43 12.64 2.88 44.10
C PRO A 43 12.60 4.37 43.69
N GLU A 44 13.73 5.09 43.80
CA GLU A 44 13.85 6.51 43.44
C GLU A 44 14.16 6.74 41.95
N SER A 45 14.73 5.72 41.28
CA SER A 45 15.09 5.74 39.86
C SER A 45 13.98 6.23 38.91
N PRO A 46 12.69 5.84 39.03
CA PRO A 46 11.65 6.29 38.11
C PRO A 46 11.37 7.80 38.18
N THR A 47 11.62 8.42 39.34
CA THR A 47 11.42 9.87 39.54
C THR A 47 12.58 10.68 38.92
N ILE A 48 13.80 10.15 39.01
CA ILE A 48 15.01 10.76 38.45
C ILE A 48 15.06 10.53 36.93
N LEU A 49 14.77 9.30 36.48
CA LEU A 49 14.82 8.84 35.10
C LEU A 49 13.45 8.96 34.41
N PHE A 50 12.82 10.12 34.60
CA PHE A 50 11.42 10.40 34.26
C PHE A 50 11.03 10.19 32.78
N ARG A 51 11.99 10.01 31.87
CA ARG A 51 11.72 9.71 30.44
C ARG A 51 11.27 8.27 30.20
N GLY A 52 11.54 7.36 31.15
CA GLY A 52 11.19 5.94 31.06
C GLY A 52 12.35 5.04 30.62
N ASN A 53 12.04 3.75 30.45
CA ASN A 53 13.02 2.70 30.19
C ASN A 53 13.72 2.87 28.83
N GLY A 54 15.03 2.65 28.79
CA GLY A 54 15.86 2.66 27.57
C GLY A 54 16.16 4.04 26.99
N GLU A 55 15.61 5.10 27.60
CA GLU A 55 15.72 6.50 27.16
C GLU A 55 16.96 7.22 27.72
N LEU A 56 17.35 8.31 27.08
CA LEU A 56 18.56 9.04 27.43
C LEU A 56 18.40 9.87 28.73
N THR A 57 19.38 9.79 29.62
CA THR A 57 19.41 10.55 30.88
C THR A 57 19.88 11.99 30.67
N ASP A 58 19.61 12.90 31.61
CA ASP A 58 20.14 14.27 31.55
C ASP A 58 21.68 14.29 31.60
N ASP A 59 22.29 13.48 32.47
CA ASP A 59 23.75 13.30 32.47
C ASP A 59 24.25 12.76 31.12
N GLY A 60 23.54 11.82 30.49
CA GLY A 60 23.86 11.31 29.15
C GLY A 60 23.82 12.40 28.07
N ILE A 61 22.82 13.29 28.10
CA ILE A 61 22.74 14.45 27.20
C ILE A 61 23.94 15.37 27.43
N ASP A 62 24.25 15.68 28.69
CA ASP A 62 25.37 16.55 29.07
C ASP A 62 26.73 15.96 28.68
N ASN A 63 26.89 14.65 28.78
CA ASN A 63 28.12 13.93 28.45
C ASN A 63 28.33 13.87 26.93
N ALA A 64 27.26 13.69 26.13
CA ALA A 64 27.33 13.81 24.68
C ALA A 64 27.71 15.25 24.24
N PHE A 65 27.18 16.27 24.91
CA PHE A 65 27.55 17.67 24.67
C PHE A 65 29.02 17.93 25.01
N ALA A 66 29.50 17.45 26.17
CA ALA A 66 30.90 17.57 26.57
C ALA A 66 31.84 16.89 25.56
N GLN A 67 31.50 15.68 25.10
CA GLN A 67 32.27 14.98 24.07
C GLN A 67 32.32 15.76 22.75
N GLY A 68 31.21 16.36 22.31
CA GLY A 68 31.18 17.22 21.12
C GLY A 68 32.08 18.46 21.24
N LYS A 69 32.21 19.01 22.46
CA LYS A 69 33.17 20.08 22.75
C LYS A 69 34.62 19.62 22.61
N ASP A 70 34.97 18.43 23.08
CA ASP A 70 36.33 17.90 22.92
C ASP A 70 36.69 17.68 21.44
N PHE A 71 35.73 17.25 20.62
CA PHE A 71 35.88 17.18 19.16
C PHE A 71 36.00 18.56 18.51
N LYS A 72 35.32 19.59 19.03
CA LYS A 72 35.47 20.99 18.59
C LYS A 72 36.88 21.52 18.85
N GLU A 73 37.44 21.26 20.04
CA GLU A 73 38.83 21.60 20.35
C GLU A 73 39.81 20.93 19.37
N ARG A 74 39.59 19.64 19.03
CA ARG A 74 40.49 18.87 18.15
C ARG A 74 40.38 19.16 16.66
N TYR A 75 39.17 19.33 16.12
CA TYR A 75 38.94 19.36 14.66
C TYR A 75 38.41 20.71 14.11
N VAL A 76 37.72 21.49 14.95
CA VAL A 76 37.18 22.80 14.53
C VAL A 76 38.20 23.91 14.79
N LYS A 77 38.81 23.95 15.99
CA LYS A 77 39.80 24.99 16.32
C LYS A 77 41.12 24.85 15.56
N THR A 78 41.46 23.64 15.13
CA THR A 78 42.62 23.36 14.25
C THR A 78 42.36 23.74 12.80
N GLY A 79 41.12 24.06 12.42
CA GLY A 79 40.75 24.48 11.07
C GLY A 79 40.54 23.34 10.07
N PHE A 80 40.50 22.07 10.51
CA PHE A 80 40.24 20.93 9.62
C PHE A 80 38.81 20.98 9.04
N ILE A 81 37.81 21.30 9.88
CA ILE A 81 36.43 21.61 9.47
C ILE A 81 36.05 23.05 9.85
N ASP A 82 35.19 23.71 9.06
CA ASP A 82 34.73 25.07 9.35
C ASP A 82 33.94 25.11 10.68
N LYS A 83 34.12 26.20 11.42
CA LYS A 83 33.36 26.51 12.64
C LYS A 83 31.86 26.67 12.40
N ARG A 84 31.45 26.94 11.17
CA ARG A 84 30.07 26.93 10.70
C ARG A 84 29.77 25.57 10.11
N PHE A 85 28.61 25.00 10.39
CA PHE A 85 28.19 23.75 9.75
C PHE A 85 28.08 23.91 8.21
N LEU A 86 28.90 23.13 7.48
CA LEU A 86 28.89 22.96 6.03
C LEU A 86 28.48 21.52 5.69
N PRO A 87 27.38 21.30 4.93
CA PRO A 87 26.92 19.95 4.59
C PRO A 87 27.85 19.20 3.63
N THR A 88 28.78 19.90 2.97
CA THR A 88 29.85 19.31 2.16
C THR A 88 31.03 18.79 2.98
N GLU A 89 31.21 19.24 4.22
CA GLU A 89 32.35 18.84 5.06
C GLU A 89 31.98 17.78 6.10
N VAL A 90 30.76 17.81 6.65
CA VAL A 90 30.35 16.95 7.77
C VAL A 90 29.05 16.20 7.46
N PHE A 91 29.11 14.88 7.59
CA PHE A 91 27.97 13.96 7.46
C PHE A 91 27.70 13.26 8.80
N VAL A 92 26.43 13.17 9.20
CA VAL A 92 26.01 12.59 10.49
C VAL A 92 24.87 11.59 10.28
N ARG A 93 25.07 10.35 10.71
CA ARG A 93 24.05 9.29 10.67
C ARG A 93 23.91 8.63 12.04
N ALA A 94 22.69 8.30 12.44
CA ALA A 94 22.39 7.59 13.67
C ALA A 94 21.44 6.41 13.40
N SER A 95 21.43 5.40 14.28
CA SER A 95 20.28 4.49 14.34
C SER A 95 19.04 5.25 14.83
N GLU A 96 17.86 4.85 14.36
CA GLU A 96 16.56 5.48 14.67
C GLU A 96 16.19 5.47 16.17
N VAL A 97 16.91 4.70 16.99
CA VAL A 97 16.65 4.57 18.42
C VAL A 97 16.86 5.91 19.15
N ASN A 98 15.86 6.35 19.91
CA ASN A 98 15.77 7.67 20.55
C ASN A 98 17.08 8.16 21.19
N ARG A 99 17.70 7.33 22.04
CA ARG A 99 18.98 7.67 22.71
C ARG A 99 20.14 7.92 21.75
N CYS A 100 20.19 7.28 20.59
CA CYS A 100 21.21 7.51 19.56
C CYS A 100 20.98 8.85 18.85
N LEU A 101 19.74 9.12 18.42
CA LEU A 101 19.31 10.39 17.85
C LEU A 101 19.59 11.58 18.79
N MET A 102 19.18 11.48 20.05
CA MET A 102 19.40 12.53 21.06
C MET A 102 20.88 12.72 21.40
N SER A 103 21.67 11.64 21.46
CA SER A 103 23.13 11.74 21.66
C SER A 103 23.80 12.47 20.49
N ALA A 104 23.44 12.11 19.24
CA ALA A 104 23.96 12.74 18.04
C ALA A 104 23.60 14.24 17.97
N ALA A 105 22.37 14.60 18.32
CA ALA A 105 21.95 15.99 18.37
C ALA A 105 22.69 16.81 19.45
N SER A 106 22.88 16.24 20.65
CA SER A 106 23.62 16.89 21.73
C SER A 106 25.12 17.09 21.41
N PHE A 107 25.77 16.06 20.84
CA PHE A 107 27.16 16.12 20.39
C PHE A 107 27.37 17.15 19.28
N THR A 108 26.51 17.14 18.25
CA THR A 108 26.67 18.04 17.09
C THR A 108 26.32 19.49 17.42
N ASN A 109 25.39 19.72 18.36
CA ASN A 109 25.12 21.03 18.96
C ASN A 109 26.40 21.64 19.57
N ALA A 110 27.16 20.87 20.37
CA ALA A 110 28.41 21.37 20.93
C ALA A 110 29.50 21.66 19.88
N LEU A 111 29.48 20.95 18.74
CA LEU A 111 30.55 20.97 17.74
C LEU A 111 30.64 22.29 16.96
N PHE A 112 29.51 22.86 16.51
CA PHE A 112 29.49 24.03 15.63
C PHE A 112 29.33 25.36 16.37
N LYS A 113 29.42 26.48 15.64
CA LYS A 113 29.08 27.80 16.15
C LYS A 113 27.58 28.07 15.98
N ASP A 114 26.97 28.63 17.02
CA ASP A 114 25.62 29.17 17.03
C ASP A 114 25.40 30.29 15.98
N THR A 115 24.13 30.56 15.68
CA THR A 115 23.73 31.67 14.80
C THR A 115 24.10 33.03 15.42
N SER A 116 23.92 34.11 14.64
CA SER A 116 24.08 35.49 15.14
C SER A 116 23.04 35.94 16.20
N LYS A 117 22.19 35.03 16.68
CA LYS A 117 21.25 35.25 17.80
C LYS A 117 21.42 34.19 18.91
N ASP A 118 22.60 33.55 18.95
CA ASP A 118 22.97 32.55 19.96
C ASP A 118 22.02 31.33 20.00
N HIS A 119 21.46 30.96 18.84
CA HIS A 119 20.68 29.73 18.68
C HIS A 119 21.57 28.60 18.13
N ALA A 120 21.48 27.43 18.74
CA ALA A 120 22.23 26.24 18.34
C ALA A 120 21.98 25.80 16.89
N VAL A 121 23.06 25.47 16.18
CA VAL A 121 23.04 24.92 14.82
C VAL A 121 23.20 23.40 14.89
N ILE A 122 22.08 22.68 14.84
CA ILE A 122 22.07 21.21 14.79
C ILE A 122 22.06 20.77 13.31
N PRO A 123 23.09 20.01 12.84
CA PRO A 123 23.13 19.43 11.50
C PRO A 123 21.97 18.47 11.20
N PRO A 124 21.72 18.14 9.91
CA PRO A 124 20.92 16.99 9.54
C PRO A 124 21.52 15.70 10.14
N ILE A 125 20.70 14.94 10.86
CA ILE A 125 21.04 13.60 11.34
C ILE A 125 20.19 12.62 10.53
N TYR A 126 20.84 11.84 9.67
CA TYR A 126 20.13 10.86 8.86
C TYR A 126 19.88 9.59 9.68
N THR A 127 18.68 9.03 9.53
CA THR A 127 18.30 7.73 10.08
C THR A 127 17.69 6.88 8.98
N LYS A 128 17.79 5.57 9.14
CA LYS A 128 16.98 4.60 8.42
C LYS A 128 16.17 3.79 9.43
N GLU A 129 14.98 3.36 9.02
CA GLU A 129 14.05 2.58 9.84
C GLU A 129 14.77 1.40 10.50
N GLN A 130 14.60 1.21 11.82
CA GLN A 130 15.40 0.28 12.62
C GLN A 130 15.41 -1.15 12.05
N ALA A 131 14.26 -1.66 11.57
CA ALA A 131 14.14 -2.99 10.96
C ALA A 131 14.91 -3.14 9.64
N ASN A 132 15.26 -2.02 9.00
CA ASN A 132 15.87 -1.91 7.68
C ASN A 132 17.29 -1.31 7.72
N ASP A 133 17.88 -1.08 8.91
CA ASP A 133 19.23 -0.52 9.10
C ASP A 133 20.24 -1.51 9.71
N PRO A 134 20.69 -2.54 8.97
CA PRO A 134 21.71 -3.48 9.43
C PRO A 134 23.12 -2.87 9.50
N LEU A 135 23.30 -1.58 9.16
CA LEU A 135 24.59 -0.89 9.27
C LEU A 135 24.85 -0.41 10.70
N LEU A 136 23.84 0.21 11.32
CA LEU A 136 23.97 0.83 12.66
C LEU A 136 23.20 0.09 13.76
N VAL A 137 22.32 -0.84 13.40
CA VAL A 137 21.59 -1.71 14.34
C VAL A 137 22.16 -3.13 14.24
N PRO A 138 22.66 -3.73 15.35
CA PRO A 138 23.31 -5.04 15.29
C PRO A 138 22.28 -6.17 15.05
N LEU A 139 22.57 -7.05 14.08
CA LEU A 139 21.70 -8.17 13.69
C LEU A 139 21.78 -9.35 14.67
N LEU A 140 21.32 -9.16 15.91
CA LEU A 140 21.40 -10.14 16.99
C LEU A 140 20.31 -11.24 16.93
N SER A 141 19.25 -11.04 16.14
CA SER A 141 18.09 -11.94 16.05
C SER A 141 18.29 -13.16 15.15
N CYS A 142 19.30 -13.14 14.27
CA CYS A 142 19.61 -14.27 13.39
C CYS A 142 20.21 -15.44 14.18
N GLN A 143 19.82 -16.69 13.89
CA GLN A 143 20.22 -17.86 14.69
C GLN A 143 21.68 -18.31 14.47
N ASP A 144 22.18 -18.33 13.24
CA ASP A 144 23.53 -18.84 12.95
C ASP A 144 24.63 -17.97 13.58
N GLY A 145 25.57 -18.61 14.30
CA GLY A 145 26.53 -17.90 15.14
C GLY A 145 26.04 -17.63 16.57
N TRP A 146 24.95 -18.28 17.02
CA TRP A 146 24.67 -18.52 18.45
C TRP A 146 24.92 -19.98 18.87
N ASP A 147 25.33 -20.84 17.94
CA ASP A 147 25.47 -22.29 18.14
C ASP A 147 26.45 -22.66 19.27
N ASP A 148 27.54 -21.90 19.40
CA ASP A 148 28.51 -21.98 20.50
C ASP A 148 27.88 -21.69 21.87
N VAL A 149 26.90 -20.79 21.92
CA VAL A 149 26.24 -20.35 23.15
C VAL A 149 25.11 -21.30 23.54
N ILE A 150 24.36 -21.79 22.55
CA ILE A 150 23.36 -22.86 22.72
C ILE A 150 24.05 -24.10 23.30
N ALA A 151 25.19 -24.51 22.73
CA ALA A 151 25.99 -25.63 23.23
C ALA A 151 26.56 -25.36 24.63
N ARG A 152 27.16 -24.17 24.86
CA ARG A 152 27.78 -23.80 26.15
C ARG A 152 26.81 -23.78 27.33
N PHE A 153 25.55 -23.40 27.11
CA PHE A 153 24.53 -23.31 28.16
C PHE A 153 23.41 -24.36 28.05
N ASN A 154 23.53 -25.33 27.15
CA ASN A 154 22.57 -26.43 26.94
C ASN A 154 21.11 -25.94 26.77
N LEU A 155 20.90 -24.97 25.87
CA LEU A 155 19.62 -24.29 25.70
C LEU A 155 18.65 -25.10 24.83
N SER A 156 17.41 -25.30 25.30
CA SER A 156 16.45 -26.24 24.71
C SER A 156 15.47 -25.67 23.67
N SER A 157 15.51 -24.36 23.36
CA SER A 157 14.52 -23.73 22.47
C SER A 157 15.10 -22.68 21.52
N ASN A 158 14.69 -22.74 20.25
CA ASN A 158 15.14 -21.85 19.17
C ASN A 158 14.44 -20.47 19.16
N VAL A 159 13.52 -20.20 20.10
CA VAL A 159 12.77 -18.94 20.18
C VAL A 159 13.53 -17.96 21.07
N ASN A 160 13.95 -16.82 20.50
CA ASN A 160 14.68 -15.75 21.18
C ASN A 160 15.98 -16.21 21.90
N VAL A 161 16.85 -16.89 21.14
CA VAL A 161 18.14 -17.40 21.62
C VAL A 161 18.97 -16.33 22.33
N MET A 162 19.02 -15.11 21.80
CA MET A 162 19.74 -13.97 22.41
C MET A 162 19.32 -13.74 23.88
N GLN A 163 18.02 -13.58 24.16
CA GLN A 163 17.56 -13.26 25.51
C GLN A 163 17.79 -14.45 26.46
N THR A 164 17.53 -15.67 26.00
CA THR A 164 17.75 -16.90 26.79
C THR A 164 19.24 -17.10 27.09
N SER A 165 20.13 -16.84 26.13
CA SER A 165 21.59 -16.88 26.31
C SER A 165 22.10 -15.85 27.31
N VAL A 166 21.58 -14.62 27.27
CA VAL A 166 21.94 -13.58 28.26
C VAL A 166 21.50 -13.98 29.66
N VAL A 167 20.27 -14.51 29.82
CA VAL A 167 19.77 -15.00 31.12
C VAL A 167 20.59 -16.18 31.63
N ALA A 168 20.89 -17.17 30.79
CA ALA A 168 21.68 -18.34 31.18
C ALA A 168 23.12 -17.96 31.58
N MET A 169 23.76 -17.03 30.86
CA MET A 169 25.06 -16.49 31.23
C MET A 169 24.97 -15.69 32.55
N MET A 170 23.93 -14.88 32.75
CA MET A 170 23.71 -14.16 34.02
C MET A 170 23.50 -15.10 35.21
N GLN A 171 22.89 -16.27 35.02
CA GLN A 171 22.71 -17.27 36.08
C GLN A 171 23.98 -18.06 36.38
N THR A 172 24.77 -18.41 35.36
CA THR A 172 25.96 -19.27 35.49
C THR A 172 27.25 -18.51 35.81
N MET A 173 27.34 -17.23 35.41
CA MET A 173 28.52 -16.37 35.59
C MET A 173 28.26 -15.21 36.54
N TRP A 174 27.23 -15.29 37.40
CA TRP A 174 26.96 -14.28 38.42
C TRP A 174 28.09 -14.24 39.46
N PRO A 175 28.68 -13.07 39.77
CA PRO A 175 29.73 -13.00 40.79
C PRO A 175 29.22 -13.44 42.16
N ALA A 176 30.01 -14.21 42.91
CA ALA A 176 29.62 -14.68 44.25
C ALA A 176 29.30 -13.53 45.23
N ALA A 177 29.99 -12.39 45.07
CA ALA A 177 29.74 -11.13 45.79
C ALA A 177 28.34 -10.53 45.53
N CYS A 178 27.61 -11.05 44.55
CA CYS A 178 26.31 -10.59 44.09
C CYS A 178 25.18 -11.60 44.33
N SER A 179 25.45 -12.68 45.06
CA SER A 179 24.47 -13.72 45.40
C SER A 179 23.16 -13.22 46.03
N THR A 180 23.17 -12.03 46.66
CA THR A 180 21.98 -11.36 47.24
C THR A 180 21.25 -10.42 46.28
N VAL A 181 21.78 -10.23 45.06
CA VAL A 181 21.27 -9.28 44.05
C VAL A 181 20.61 -10.08 42.93
N ASN A 182 19.35 -9.76 42.61
CA ASN A 182 18.62 -10.41 41.53
C ASN A 182 19.32 -10.15 40.17
N PRO A 183 19.75 -11.20 39.43
CA PRO A 183 20.41 -11.03 38.12
C PRO A 183 19.57 -10.27 37.09
N ALA A 184 18.23 -10.29 37.20
CA ALA A 184 17.34 -9.53 36.33
C ALA A 184 17.51 -8.01 36.44
N LEU A 185 18.08 -7.49 37.53
CA LEU A 185 18.36 -6.07 37.73
C LEU A 185 19.68 -5.61 37.07
N PHE A 186 20.43 -6.50 36.42
CA PHE A 186 21.78 -6.19 35.93
C PHE A 186 21.86 -5.02 34.94
N ASP A 187 20.98 -4.95 33.93
CA ASP A 187 20.97 -3.81 32.99
C ASP A 187 20.60 -2.51 33.71
N ALA A 188 19.72 -2.57 34.71
CA ALA A 188 19.39 -1.41 35.53
C ALA A 188 20.59 -0.98 36.39
N ILE A 189 21.29 -1.92 37.02
CA ILE A 189 22.49 -1.63 37.81
C ILE A 189 23.57 -0.97 36.94
N ILE A 190 23.86 -1.50 35.74
CA ILE A 190 24.87 -0.91 34.86
C ILE A 190 24.42 0.45 34.29
N ALA A 191 23.16 0.59 33.88
CA ALA A 191 22.64 1.82 33.32
C ALA A 191 22.57 2.97 34.34
N GLU A 192 22.24 2.66 35.60
CA GLU A 192 21.98 3.65 36.65
C GLU A 192 23.23 3.98 37.49
N LEU A 193 24.20 3.07 37.63
CA LEU A 193 25.43 3.29 38.41
C LEU A 193 26.26 4.54 38.04
N PRO A 194 26.31 5.02 36.78
CA PRO A 194 26.97 6.28 36.44
C PRO A 194 26.24 7.54 36.93
N ASN A 195 24.93 7.45 37.21
CA ASN A 195 24.10 8.60 37.58
C ASN A 195 24.30 8.98 39.04
N LYS A 196 24.75 10.21 39.29
CA LYS A 196 25.12 10.68 40.64
C LYS A 196 23.94 11.04 41.53
N LEU A 197 22.72 11.09 40.97
CA LEU A 197 21.50 11.40 41.71
C LEU A 197 20.85 10.15 42.31
N ILE A 198 21.26 8.95 41.88
CA ILE A 198 20.70 7.66 42.32
C ILE A 198 21.61 7.05 43.40
N ASN A 199 21.08 6.82 44.59
CA ASN A 199 21.82 6.27 45.73
C ASN A 199 21.96 4.75 45.61
N MET A 200 22.95 4.30 44.84
CA MET A 200 23.18 2.88 44.59
C MET A 200 23.70 2.12 45.83
N PRO A 201 23.08 0.97 46.19
CA PRO A 201 23.58 0.08 47.24
C PRO A 201 25.04 -0.35 47.04
N ALA A 202 25.81 -0.45 48.13
CA ALA A 202 27.24 -0.74 48.06
C ALA A 202 27.58 -2.09 47.39
N ASN A 203 26.73 -3.11 47.57
CA ASN A 203 26.85 -4.42 46.93
C ASN A 203 26.59 -4.40 45.41
N TYR A 204 25.82 -3.43 44.88
CA TYR A 204 25.55 -3.34 43.44
C TYR A 204 26.80 -2.92 42.65
N LYS A 205 27.67 -2.08 43.25
CA LYS A 205 28.91 -1.61 42.60
C LYS A 205 29.89 -2.74 42.30
N SER A 206 29.95 -3.77 43.14
CA SER A 206 30.71 -5.00 42.89
C SER A 206 30.13 -5.86 41.75
N CYS A 207 28.83 -5.73 41.43
CA CYS A 207 28.17 -6.55 40.41
C CYS A 207 28.37 -6.03 38.99
N ALA A 208 28.42 -4.71 38.83
CA ALA A 208 28.67 -4.07 37.52
C ALA A 208 30.05 -4.41 36.91
N GLN A 209 31.00 -4.93 37.71
CA GLN A 209 32.38 -5.19 37.28
C GLN A 209 32.64 -6.64 36.81
N GLY A 210 31.68 -7.55 36.93
CA GLY A 210 31.95 -9.01 36.84
C GLY A 210 31.44 -9.75 35.59
N VAL A 211 30.60 -9.16 34.74
CA VAL A 211 29.89 -9.90 33.68
C VAL A 211 30.08 -9.27 32.30
N HIS A 212 30.86 -9.92 31.45
CA HIS A 212 31.23 -9.49 30.10
C HIS A 212 30.14 -9.75 29.04
N TYR A 213 28.87 -9.42 29.33
CA TYR A 213 27.75 -9.75 28.42
C TYR A 213 27.84 -9.08 27.05
N LEU A 214 28.42 -7.87 26.96
CA LEU A 214 28.60 -7.19 25.68
C LEU A 214 29.59 -7.92 24.78
N GLU A 215 30.63 -8.58 25.32
CA GLU A 215 31.55 -9.43 24.55
C GLU A 215 30.80 -10.62 23.93
N LEU A 216 29.89 -11.25 24.70
CA LEU A 216 29.01 -12.29 24.18
C LEU A 216 28.11 -11.77 23.05
N LEU A 217 27.43 -10.63 23.23
CA LEU A 217 26.56 -10.06 22.19
C LEU A 217 27.35 -9.66 20.94
N ALA A 218 28.57 -9.15 21.10
CA ALA A 218 29.43 -8.70 20.00
C ALA A 218 30.11 -9.86 19.25
N GLY A 219 30.20 -11.05 19.83
CA GLY A 219 31.06 -12.12 19.31
C GLY A 219 32.55 -11.77 19.42
N ALA A 220 32.93 -11.05 20.47
CA ALA A 220 34.24 -10.44 20.66
C ALA A 220 34.91 -10.90 21.96
N GLY A 221 36.21 -10.58 22.12
CA GLY A 221 36.96 -10.82 23.36
C GLY A 221 36.97 -12.30 23.75
N ASN A 222 36.64 -12.59 25.01
CA ASN A 222 36.61 -13.96 25.54
C ASN A 222 35.39 -14.78 25.06
N SER A 223 34.49 -14.17 24.28
CA SER A 223 33.34 -14.81 23.65
C SER A 223 33.39 -14.66 22.13
N PHE A 224 34.58 -14.76 21.55
CA PHE A 224 34.82 -14.63 20.12
C PHE A 224 33.97 -15.61 19.30
N ASN A 225 33.18 -15.06 18.37
CA ASN A 225 32.48 -15.81 17.33
C ASN A 225 32.51 -14.98 16.04
N GLU A 226 33.21 -15.47 15.03
CA GLU A 226 33.44 -14.77 13.77
C GLU A 226 32.14 -14.39 13.03
N LEU A 227 31.13 -15.27 13.03
CA LEU A 227 29.85 -15.02 12.36
C LEU A 227 29.05 -13.92 13.09
N ARG A 228 29.03 -13.95 14.42
CA ARG A 228 28.38 -12.93 15.24
C ARG A 228 29.08 -11.57 15.11
N LEU A 229 30.41 -11.56 15.12
CA LEU A 229 31.24 -10.37 14.90
C LEU A 229 30.96 -9.72 13.54
N LYS A 230 30.94 -10.53 12.46
CA LYS A 230 30.62 -10.07 11.09
C LYS A 230 29.21 -9.51 10.96
N ARG A 231 28.24 -9.98 11.76
CA ARG A 231 26.86 -9.47 11.81
C ARG A 231 26.68 -8.19 12.59
N VAL A 232 27.46 -8.03 13.66
CA VAL A 232 27.41 -6.86 14.52
C VAL A 232 28.15 -5.67 13.90
N ALA A 233 29.31 -5.90 13.27
CA ALA A 233 30.17 -4.83 12.79
C ALA A 233 30.70 -4.96 11.36
N GLY A 234 30.50 -6.08 10.65
CA GLY A 234 31.08 -6.29 9.30
C GLY A 234 30.61 -5.26 8.28
N LEU A 235 29.31 -4.96 8.26
CA LEU A 235 28.73 -3.91 7.41
C LEU A 235 29.32 -2.52 7.70
N LEU A 236 29.40 -2.14 8.98
CA LEU A 236 29.94 -0.86 9.40
C LEU A 236 31.46 -0.78 9.13
N THR A 237 32.18 -1.87 9.28
CA THR A 237 33.61 -1.96 8.93
C THR A 237 33.81 -1.74 7.43
N ASN A 238 33.00 -2.39 6.59
CA ASN A 238 33.07 -2.22 5.13
C ASN A 238 32.75 -0.77 4.70
N GLU A 239 31.74 -0.14 5.29
CA GLU A 239 31.43 1.29 5.10
C GLU A 239 32.63 2.19 5.46
N LEU A 240 33.25 1.97 6.63
CA LEU A 240 34.43 2.72 7.07
C LEU A 240 35.62 2.54 6.10
N LEU A 241 35.90 1.30 5.67
CA LEU A 241 36.95 0.99 4.70
C LEU A 241 36.70 1.64 3.34
N ASN A 242 35.46 1.62 2.85
CA ASN A 242 35.07 2.30 1.60
C ASN A 242 35.26 3.83 1.70
N ASN A 243 34.92 4.43 2.85
CA ASN A 243 35.16 5.85 3.09
C ASN A 243 36.65 6.21 3.09
N PHE A 244 37.50 5.37 3.68
CA PHE A 244 38.96 5.56 3.60
C PHE A 244 39.48 5.38 2.16
N ALA A 245 39.03 4.35 1.44
CA ALA A 245 39.43 4.10 0.06
C ALA A 245 39.01 5.24 -0.90
N ALA A 246 37.82 5.80 -0.70
CA ALA A 246 37.30 6.91 -1.51
C ALA A 246 38.13 8.20 -1.36
N VAL A 247 38.74 8.43 -0.19
CA VAL A 247 39.64 9.57 0.04
C VAL A 247 41.09 9.24 -0.35
N ALA A 248 41.54 8.00 -0.17
CA ALA A 248 42.90 7.58 -0.54
C ALA A 248 43.13 7.53 -2.07
N ASN A 249 42.13 7.10 -2.84
CA ASN A 249 42.21 6.97 -4.31
C ASN A 249 41.88 8.29 -5.06
N CYS A 250 41.92 9.41 -4.36
CA CYS A 250 41.38 10.69 -4.80
C CYS A 250 42.43 11.56 -5.47
N ALA A 251 42.13 12.11 -6.65
CA ALA A 251 43.11 12.87 -7.45
C ALA A 251 43.43 14.28 -6.91
N SER A 252 42.66 14.81 -5.96
CA SER A 252 42.85 16.14 -5.38
C SER A 252 42.30 16.24 -3.96
N VAL A 253 43.04 16.85 -3.05
CA VAL A 253 42.59 17.15 -1.68
C VAL A 253 42.15 18.62 -1.59
N PRO A 254 40.98 18.96 -1.01
CA PRO A 254 39.93 18.06 -0.52
C PRO A 254 39.14 17.38 -1.66
N CYS A 255 38.65 16.18 -1.37
CA CYS A 255 38.00 15.33 -2.35
C CYS A 255 36.61 15.83 -2.78
N PRO A 256 36.36 16.08 -4.09
CA PRO A 256 35.06 16.52 -4.57
C PRO A 256 33.93 15.55 -4.18
N GLY A 257 32.92 16.06 -3.48
CA GLY A 257 31.74 15.29 -3.06
C GLY A 257 31.94 14.32 -1.89
N GLN A 258 33.12 14.30 -1.24
CA GLN A 258 33.38 13.46 -0.07
C GLN A 258 33.50 14.30 1.21
N PRO A 259 32.69 14.04 2.26
CA PRO A 259 32.82 14.70 3.54
C PRO A 259 34.21 14.49 4.16
N LYS A 260 34.74 15.56 4.77
CA LYS A 260 35.95 15.52 5.60
C LYS A 260 35.73 14.70 6.87
N MET A 261 34.56 14.84 7.48
CA MET A 261 34.19 14.16 8.73
C MET A 261 32.87 13.39 8.56
N ARG A 262 32.87 12.09 8.90
CA ARG A 262 31.66 11.26 8.96
C ARG A 262 31.46 10.78 10.40
N ILE A 263 30.27 10.99 10.94
CA ILE A 263 29.91 10.63 12.32
C ILE A 263 28.78 9.61 12.30
N TYR A 264 29.01 8.44 12.91
CA TYR A 264 28.07 7.33 12.98
C TYR A 264 27.71 7.04 14.45
N TYR A 265 26.44 7.24 14.82
CA TYR A 265 25.91 6.90 16.14
C TYR A 265 25.24 5.52 16.13
N THR A 266 25.73 4.62 16.97
CA THR A 266 25.34 3.20 17.02
C THR A 266 25.27 2.70 18.48
N HIS A 267 25.23 1.38 18.68
CA HIS A 267 25.07 0.74 19.99
C HIS A 267 26.40 0.25 20.56
N ASP A 268 26.42 0.03 21.88
CA ASP A 268 27.59 -0.40 22.64
C ASP A 268 28.24 -1.68 22.05
N VAL A 269 27.40 -2.59 21.54
CA VAL A 269 27.79 -3.88 20.93
C VAL A 269 28.58 -3.67 19.63
N ASN A 270 28.17 -2.73 18.77
CA ASN A 270 28.84 -2.42 17.50
C ASN A 270 30.23 -1.81 17.74
N VAL A 271 30.35 -0.88 18.71
CA VAL A 271 31.63 -0.26 19.06
C VAL A 271 32.60 -1.27 19.68
N LEU A 272 32.10 -2.21 20.48
CA LEU A 272 32.92 -3.28 21.05
C LEU A 272 33.44 -4.26 19.97
N ALA A 273 32.57 -4.65 19.04
CA ALA A 273 32.95 -5.50 17.90
C ALA A 273 33.99 -4.81 16.98
N LEU A 274 33.79 -3.53 16.65
CA LEU A 274 34.81 -2.73 15.95
C LEU A 274 36.14 -2.67 16.72
N SER A 275 36.07 -2.48 18.05
CA SER A 275 37.28 -2.43 18.89
C SER A 275 38.08 -3.74 18.86
N HIS A 276 37.40 -4.89 18.70
CA HIS A 276 38.05 -6.17 18.47
C HIS A 276 38.65 -6.28 17.06
N ILE A 277 37.91 -5.89 16.01
CA ILE A 277 38.39 -5.91 14.61
C ILE A 277 39.65 -5.06 14.42
N PHE A 278 39.74 -3.89 15.06
CA PHE A 278 40.91 -3.00 15.00
C PHE A 278 41.98 -3.30 16.08
N GLY A 279 41.83 -4.38 16.86
CA GLY A 279 42.82 -4.81 17.86
C GLY A 279 42.99 -3.86 19.07
N ILE A 280 42.01 -2.98 19.34
CA ILE A 280 42.05 -1.97 20.40
C ILE A 280 41.17 -2.32 21.62
N LEU A 281 40.61 -3.53 21.67
CA LEU A 281 39.66 -3.99 22.69
C LEU A 281 40.18 -3.78 24.13
N ASP A 282 41.44 -4.13 24.40
CA ASP A 282 42.04 -3.96 25.73
C ASP A 282 42.18 -2.48 26.14
N LYS A 283 42.41 -1.58 25.17
CA LYS A 283 42.38 -0.13 25.42
C LYS A 283 40.98 0.32 25.79
N PHE A 284 39.96 -0.18 25.08
CA PHE A 284 38.55 0.15 25.37
C PHE A 284 38.10 -0.34 26.76
N ASN A 285 38.55 -1.53 27.17
CA ASN A 285 38.31 -2.09 28.50
C ASN A 285 39.01 -1.29 29.62
N ILE A 286 40.12 -0.59 29.34
CA ILE A 286 40.73 0.38 30.26
C ILE A 286 39.87 1.66 30.35
N TYR A 287 39.31 2.15 29.24
CA TYR A 287 38.45 3.34 29.25
C TYR A 287 37.11 3.13 29.95
N GLN A 288 36.52 1.93 29.89
CA GLN A 288 35.37 1.57 30.75
C GLN A 288 35.68 1.74 32.25
N LYS A 289 36.94 1.55 32.68
CA LYS A 289 37.38 1.73 34.07
C LYS A 289 37.70 3.19 34.42
N ASN A 290 38.15 3.98 33.46
CA ASN A 290 38.52 5.40 33.66
C ASN A 290 37.33 6.38 33.54
N GLY A 291 36.20 5.95 32.95
CA GLY A 291 34.97 6.73 32.86
C GLY A 291 35.00 7.87 31.83
N GLN A 292 34.04 8.79 31.95
CA GLN A 292 33.68 9.80 30.93
C GLN A 292 34.74 10.90 30.66
N LYS A 293 35.90 10.88 31.32
CA LYS A 293 36.99 11.88 31.16
C LYS A 293 38.23 11.29 30.50
N ALA A 294 38.04 10.53 29.43
CA ALA A 294 39.14 9.95 28.66
C ALA A 294 39.71 10.98 27.68
N ASN A 295 41.03 11.23 27.75
CA ASN A 295 41.73 12.01 26.74
C ASN A 295 41.72 11.25 25.40
N PHE A 296 41.82 11.98 24.28
CA PHE A 296 42.18 11.36 23.01
C PHE A 296 43.57 10.69 23.13
N VAL A 297 43.66 9.43 22.71
CA VAL A 297 44.91 8.66 22.71
C VAL A 297 45.06 7.98 21.35
N ASP A 298 46.24 8.14 20.74
CA ASP A 298 46.62 7.32 19.60
C ASP A 298 46.96 5.91 20.11
N THR A 299 46.37 4.90 19.46
CA THR A 299 46.59 3.50 19.81
C THR A 299 47.86 2.92 19.21
N ASN A 300 48.48 3.56 18.21
CA ASN A 300 49.68 3.10 17.49
C ASN A 300 49.60 1.69 16.86
N ASN A 301 48.43 1.04 16.85
CA ASN A 301 48.22 -0.32 16.32
C ASN A 301 48.58 -0.49 14.83
N CYS A 302 48.73 0.61 14.08
CA CYS A 302 49.08 0.62 12.66
C CYS A 302 50.36 1.43 12.35
N ALA A 303 51.26 1.61 13.32
CA ALA A 303 52.48 2.43 13.18
C ALA A 303 53.47 1.97 12.08
N SER A 304 53.29 0.79 11.49
CA SER A 304 54.06 0.27 10.35
C SER A 304 53.24 0.15 9.05
N GLY A 305 52.08 0.82 8.98
CA GLY A 305 51.17 0.76 7.83
C GLY A 305 50.35 -0.53 7.79
N CYS A 306 49.17 -0.53 8.43
CA CYS A 306 48.16 -1.55 8.17
C CYS A 306 47.70 -1.46 6.71
N SER A 307 48.00 -2.47 5.89
CA SER A 307 47.47 -2.49 4.52
C SER A 307 45.95 -2.61 4.57
N LEU A 308 45.25 -1.80 3.76
CA LEU A 308 43.79 -1.83 3.69
C LEU A 308 43.29 -3.26 3.37
N SER A 309 44.04 -4.00 2.56
CA SER A 309 43.80 -5.40 2.22
C SER A 309 43.77 -6.37 3.41
N ALA A 310 44.58 -6.16 4.45
CA ALA A 310 44.60 -7.03 5.63
C ALA A 310 43.32 -6.88 6.47
N ILE A 311 42.80 -5.65 6.58
CA ILE A 311 41.55 -5.36 7.31
C ILE A 311 40.35 -5.84 6.48
N THR A 312 40.37 -5.65 5.15
CA THR A 312 39.32 -6.16 4.25
C THR A 312 39.15 -7.69 4.32
N ALA A 313 40.25 -8.45 4.48
CA ALA A 313 40.18 -9.91 4.62
C ALA A 313 39.46 -10.36 5.90
N ALA A 314 39.64 -9.64 7.01
CA ALA A 314 38.94 -9.93 8.27
C ALA A 314 37.47 -9.48 8.26
N ALA A 315 37.14 -8.43 7.49
CA ALA A 315 35.86 -7.71 7.57
C ALA A 315 34.74 -8.20 6.62
N ALA A 316 34.93 -9.32 5.90
CA ALA A 316 34.00 -9.81 4.88
C ALA A 316 32.52 -9.82 5.37
N PRO A 317 31.63 -8.98 4.80
CA PRO A 317 30.32 -8.69 5.39
C PRO A 317 29.29 -9.79 5.14
N ARG A 318 28.44 -10.07 6.14
CA ARG A 318 27.34 -11.06 6.06
C ARG A 318 25.99 -10.37 6.32
N ASN A 319 25.29 -9.99 5.25
CA ASN A 319 24.17 -9.04 5.30
C ASN A 319 22.79 -9.68 5.47
N HIS A 320 22.72 -11.01 5.47
CA HIS A 320 21.48 -11.77 5.60
C HIS A 320 21.54 -12.66 6.85
N CYS A 321 20.42 -12.75 7.57
CA CYS A 321 20.18 -13.92 8.41
C CYS A 321 20.29 -15.15 7.51
N SER A 322 21.04 -16.17 7.93
CA SER A 322 21.05 -17.44 7.23
C SER A 322 19.80 -18.18 7.67
N ASP A 323 18.64 -17.72 7.19
CA ASP A 323 17.56 -18.63 6.82
C ASP A 323 18.04 -19.46 5.62
N SER A 324 19.13 -20.22 5.84
CA SER A 324 19.54 -21.33 5.01
C SER A 324 18.54 -22.45 5.23
N VAL A 325 17.33 -22.20 4.73
CA VAL A 325 16.64 -23.21 3.94
C VAL A 325 17.60 -23.54 2.80
N ARG A 326 18.54 -24.47 3.06
CA ARG A 326 18.99 -25.36 2.00
C ARG A 326 17.71 -25.88 1.35
N LEU A 327 17.54 -25.62 0.06
CA LEU A 327 16.38 -26.09 -0.69
C LEU A 327 16.52 -27.60 -0.92
N ASN A 328 16.40 -28.38 0.16
CA ASN A 328 16.17 -29.82 0.13
C ASN A 328 14.71 -30.06 -0.32
N ARG A 329 14.45 -29.74 -1.59
CA ARG A 329 13.28 -30.12 -2.38
C ARG A 329 13.40 -29.59 -3.82
N SER A 330 13.34 -30.50 -4.78
CA SER A 330 13.11 -30.20 -6.19
C SER A 330 11.78 -29.45 -6.37
N LEU A 331 11.76 -28.48 -7.29
CA LEU A 331 10.57 -27.70 -7.63
C LEU A 331 9.94 -28.27 -8.91
N ILE A 332 8.66 -28.64 -8.86
CA ILE A 332 7.93 -29.18 -10.01
C ILE A 332 7.04 -28.07 -10.61
N ILE A 333 7.21 -27.84 -11.91
CA ILE A 333 6.48 -26.85 -12.70
C ILE A 333 5.82 -27.57 -13.87
N LEU A 334 4.51 -27.41 -14.01
CA LEU A 334 3.75 -27.95 -15.13
C LEU A 334 3.45 -26.80 -16.11
N VAL A 335 3.81 -27.00 -17.38
CA VAL A 335 3.59 -26.05 -18.46
C VAL A 335 2.57 -26.64 -19.43
N SER A 336 1.53 -25.88 -19.77
CA SER A 336 0.44 -26.37 -20.62
C SER A 336 -0.18 -25.28 -21.48
N ASP A 337 -0.78 -25.73 -22.59
CA ASP A 337 -1.74 -25.04 -23.45
C ASP A 337 -1.18 -24.17 -24.60
N LYS A 338 -1.49 -24.61 -25.82
CA LYS A 338 -1.19 -23.97 -27.09
C LYS A 338 -2.52 -23.79 -27.83
N HIS A 339 -3.05 -22.57 -27.84
CA HIS A 339 -4.25 -22.29 -28.62
C HIS A 339 -3.96 -22.42 -30.13
N HIS A 340 -4.82 -23.17 -30.82
CA HIS A 340 -4.70 -23.49 -32.23
C HIS A 340 -4.96 -22.26 -33.14
N GLU A 341 -3.96 -21.40 -33.32
CA GLU A 341 -3.93 -20.53 -34.50
C GLU A 341 -2.49 -20.21 -34.93
N ARG A 342 -1.94 -21.05 -35.81
CA ARG A 342 -0.79 -20.67 -36.66
C ARG A 342 -1.31 -19.79 -37.81
N SER A 343 -1.94 -18.66 -37.47
CA SER A 343 -2.29 -17.67 -38.48
C SER A 343 -1.00 -17.09 -39.08
N SER A 344 -1.00 -16.88 -40.39
CA SER A 344 0.19 -16.71 -41.22
C SER A 344 0.82 -15.31 -41.10
N SER A 345 1.27 -14.98 -39.88
CA SER A 345 2.12 -13.82 -39.61
C SER A 345 3.50 -14.01 -40.23
N LYS A 346 3.67 -13.56 -41.47
CA LYS A 346 4.99 -13.30 -42.05
C LYS A 346 5.78 -12.39 -41.11
N ARG A 347 6.78 -12.92 -40.41
CA ARG A 347 7.81 -12.11 -39.76
C ARG A 347 9.21 -12.52 -40.20
N THR A 348 9.93 -11.50 -40.68
CA THR A 348 11.39 -11.42 -40.75
C THR A 348 12.12 -12.52 -41.52
N SER A 349 11.93 -12.55 -42.84
CA SER A 349 12.87 -13.16 -43.81
C SER A 349 14.21 -12.39 -43.92
N ASN A 350 14.71 -11.85 -42.81
CA ASN A 350 15.91 -11.02 -42.70
C ASN A 350 16.66 -11.25 -41.36
N SER A 351 16.32 -12.32 -40.63
CA SER A 351 17.13 -12.86 -39.54
C SER A 351 18.22 -13.76 -40.13
N SER A 352 19.48 -13.60 -39.72
CA SER A 352 20.58 -14.49 -40.12
C SER A 352 20.58 -15.83 -39.35
N TRP A 353 19.62 -16.03 -38.46
CA TRP A 353 19.52 -17.19 -37.59
C TRP A 353 18.30 -18.03 -37.95
N ASP A 354 18.57 -19.24 -38.43
CA ASP A 354 17.59 -20.29 -38.68
C ASP A 354 17.27 -21.02 -37.37
N VAL A 355 16.10 -20.70 -36.81
CA VAL A 355 15.57 -21.24 -35.55
C VAL A 355 14.74 -22.49 -35.81
N ASP A 356 13.91 -22.49 -36.86
CA ASP A 356 12.99 -23.59 -37.18
C ASP A 356 13.72 -24.94 -37.37
N SER A 357 14.93 -24.92 -37.96
CA SER A 357 15.73 -26.14 -38.15
C SER A 357 16.68 -26.47 -36.99
N VAL A 358 16.76 -25.63 -35.95
CA VAL A 358 17.82 -25.74 -34.93
C VAL A 358 17.75 -27.04 -34.13
N HIS A 359 16.54 -27.53 -33.86
CA HIS A 359 16.29 -28.78 -33.13
C HIS A 359 16.82 -30.04 -33.85
N LEU A 360 17.00 -29.97 -35.18
CA LEU A 360 17.57 -31.06 -35.98
C LEU A 360 19.09 -31.20 -35.78
N LYS A 361 19.76 -30.19 -35.20
CA LYS A 361 21.20 -30.23 -34.89
C LYS A 361 21.41 -30.97 -33.56
N LYS A 362 22.35 -31.90 -33.53
CA LYS A 362 22.70 -32.65 -32.30
C LYS A 362 23.12 -31.70 -31.18
N ARG A 363 22.60 -31.92 -29.97
CA ARG A 363 23.04 -31.25 -28.74
C ARG A 363 24.56 -31.44 -28.57
N GLY A 364 25.27 -30.38 -28.22
CA GLY A 364 26.73 -30.27 -28.37
C GLY A 364 27.22 -29.46 -29.59
N TYR A 365 26.36 -29.11 -30.55
CA TYR A 365 26.69 -28.14 -31.62
C TYR A 365 27.07 -26.75 -31.08
N HIS A 366 26.45 -26.32 -29.98
CA HIS A 366 26.75 -25.05 -29.31
C HIS A 366 27.78 -25.26 -28.18
N PRO A 367 28.87 -24.48 -28.08
CA PRO A 367 29.95 -24.70 -27.09
C PRO A 367 29.47 -24.76 -25.63
N LEU A 368 28.47 -23.94 -25.27
CA LEU A 368 27.87 -23.92 -23.94
C LEU A 368 27.22 -25.24 -23.50
N HIS A 369 26.75 -26.09 -24.43
CA HIS A 369 26.17 -27.40 -24.10
C HIS A 369 27.17 -28.37 -23.46
N LYS A 370 28.48 -28.06 -23.48
CA LYS A 370 29.51 -28.78 -22.73
C LYS A 370 29.44 -28.51 -21.21
N TYR A 371 29.06 -27.29 -20.83
CA TYR A 371 29.00 -26.83 -19.43
C TYR A 371 27.57 -26.87 -18.86
N TRP A 372 26.57 -26.99 -19.73
CA TRP A 372 25.15 -27.13 -19.40
C TRP A 372 24.65 -28.52 -19.84
N PRO A 373 24.77 -29.55 -18.97
CA PRO A 373 24.40 -30.93 -19.31
C PRO A 373 22.91 -31.06 -19.68
N GLY A 374 22.61 -32.07 -20.50
CA GLY A 374 21.27 -32.29 -21.04
C GLY A 374 20.29 -32.94 -20.06
N THR A 375 19.07 -32.44 -20.04
CA THR A 375 18.16 -32.52 -18.89
C THR A 375 16.82 -33.18 -19.24
N ARG A 376 16.86 -34.15 -20.16
CA ARG A 376 15.69 -34.77 -20.79
C ARG A 376 15.46 -36.20 -20.27
N CYS A 377 14.34 -36.44 -19.60
CA CYS A 377 14.06 -37.74 -18.94
C CYS A 377 13.13 -38.67 -19.75
N GLY A 378 12.38 -38.14 -20.73
CA GLY A 378 11.51 -38.93 -21.61
C GLY A 378 10.02 -38.76 -21.31
N ARG A 379 9.16 -39.64 -21.85
CA ARG A 379 7.70 -39.59 -21.60
C ARG A 379 7.40 -39.96 -20.15
N SER A 380 6.44 -39.27 -19.52
CA SER A 380 5.99 -39.58 -18.16
C SER A 380 5.24 -40.90 -18.13
N GLY A 381 5.62 -41.80 -17.22
CA GLY A 381 4.89 -43.06 -17.00
C GLY A 381 3.60 -42.90 -16.18
N VAL A 382 3.29 -41.69 -15.70
CA VAL A 382 2.16 -41.41 -14.79
C VAL A 382 1.21 -40.34 -15.33
N ILE A 383 1.72 -39.38 -16.12
CA ILE A 383 0.92 -38.32 -16.73
C ILE A 383 0.86 -38.58 -18.24
N PRO A 384 -0.30 -38.97 -18.81
CA PRO A 384 -0.42 -39.23 -20.25
C PRO A 384 -0.16 -37.96 -21.07
N ASN A 385 0.30 -38.14 -22.31
CA ASN A 385 0.72 -37.05 -23.19
C ASN A 385 1.65 -36.00 -22.55
N CYS A 386 2.48 -36.41 -21.57
CA CYS A 386 3.42 -35.52 -20.89
C CYS A 386 4.87 -35.96 -21.07
N ILE A 387 5.75 -35.02 -21.41
CA ILE A 387 7.21 -35.22 -21.42
C ILE A 387 7.79 -34.68 -20.11
N VAL A 388 8.66 -35.47 -19.46
CA VAL A 388 9.40 -35.05 -18.28
C VAL A 388 10.77 -34.52 -18.68
N HIS A 389 11.07 -33.31 -18.23
CA HIS A 389 12.36 -32.66 -18.37
C HIS A 389 12.82 -32.25 -16.96
N MET A 390 14.03 -32.64 -16.56
CA MET A 390 14.56 -32.41 -15.21
C MET A 390 15.88 -31.64 -15.28
N GLU A 391 15.87 -30.38 -14.86
CA GLU A 391 17.03 -29.50 -14.86
C GLU A 391 17.76 -29.46 -13.52
N GLN A 392 19.04 -29.86 -13.52
CA GLN A 392 19.90 -29.87 -12.34
C GLN A 392 20.60 -28.51 -12.12
N ALA A 393 19.80 -27.46 -12.00
CA ALA A 393 20.28 -26.08 -11.90
C ALA A 393 21.31 -25.88 -10.77
N GLY A 394 21.12 -26.54 -9.62
CA GLY A 394 22.04 -26.42 -8.48
C GLY A 394 23.45 -27.00 -8.69
N TYR A 395 23.71 -27.67 -9.82
CA TYR A 395 25.00 -28.26 -10.18
C TYR A 395 25.63 -27.63 -11.45
N VAL A 396 25.01 -26.57 -12.00
CA VAL A 396 25.53 -25.83 -13.16
C VAL A 396 26.19 -24.53 -12.69
N ASP A 397 27.45 -24.31 -13.07
CA ASP A 397 28.18 -23.07 -12.77
C ASP A 397 27.69 -21.92 -13.66
N PHE A 398 26.54 -21.34 -13.31
CA PHE A 398 25.96 -20.21 -14.03
C PHE A 398 26.82 -18.95 -13.94
N GLU A 399 27.52 -18.70 -12.82
CA GLU A 399 28.34 -17.50 -12.67
C GLU A 399 29.58 -17.57 -13.59
N GLY A 400 30.29 -18.70 -13.60
CA GLY A 400 31.37 -18.95 -14.56
C GLY A 400 30.91 -18.90 -16.03
N ILE A 401 29.68 -19.29 -16.33
CA ILE A 401 29.09 -19.13 -17.68
C ILE A 401 28.85 -17.65 -18.02
N PHE A 402 28.33 -16.83 -17.10
CA PHE A 402 28.10 -15.39 -17.35
C PHE A 402 29.38 -14.60 -17.55
N ASP A 403 30.41 -14.88 -16.76
CA ASP A 403 31.66 -14.12 -16.81
C ASP A 403 32.49 -14.43 -18.07
N ASN A 404 32.26 -15.59 -18.71
CA ASN A 404 33.03 -16.06 -19.86
C ASN A 404 32.25 -16.08 -21.20
N PHE A 405 30.90 -15.97 -21.20
CA PHE A 405 30.11 -16.03 -22.43
C PHE A 405 29.10 -14.87 -22.53
N PRO A 406 29.02 -14.18 -23.69
CA PRO A 406 28.05 -13.11 -23.87
C PRO A 406 26.62 -13.66 -23.90
N VAL A 407 25.69 -12.90 -23.31
CA VAL A 407 24.27 -13.27 -23.12
C VAL A 407 23.58 -13.74 -24.41
N THR A 408 23.98 -13.23 -25.58
CA THR A 408 23.47 -13.66 -26.88
C THR A 408 23.76 -15.12 -27.21
N GLU A 409 24.93 -15.65 -26.81
CA GLU A 409 25.29 -17.06 -27.00
C GLU A 409 24.57 -17.95 -25.98
N ILE A 410 24.35 -17.45 -24.76
CA ILE A 410 23.54 -18.14 -23.74
C ILE A 410 22.09 -18.29 -24.24
N ILE A 411 21.51 -17.24 -24.82
CA ILE A 411 20.16 -17.30 -25.42
C ILE A 411 20.10 -18.30 -26.58
N LYS A 412 21.08 -18.31 -27.50
CA LYS A 412 21.15 -19.30 -28.59
C LYS A 412 21.21 -20.74 -28.09
N ALA A 413 21.98 -21.01 -27.03
CA ALA A 413 22.03 -22.33 -26.40
C ALA A 413 20.68 -22.72 -25.78
N CYS A 414 20.01 -21.79 -25.10
CA CYS A 414 18.68 -22.02 -24.53
C CYS A 414 17.65 -22.35 -25.63
N CYS A 415 17.58 -21.55 -26.70
CA CYS A 415 16.60 -21.77 -27.77
C CYS A 415 16.74 -23.14 -28.45
N HIS A 416 17.95 -23.71 -28.53
CA HIS A 416 18.10 -25.10 -29.02
C HIS A 416 17.33 -26.10 -28.16
N THR A 417 17.39 -25.98 -26.84
CA THR A 417 16.64 -26.85 -25.90
C THR A 417 15.13 -26.59 -25.99
N VAL A 418 14.71 -25.34 -26.19
CA VAL A 418 13.28 -24.96 -26.33
C VAL A 418 12.67 -25.54 -27.61
N GLU A 419 13.35 -25.41 -28.74
CA GLU A 419 12.87 -25.96 -30.02
C GLU A 419 12.92 -27.49 -30.03
N GLU A 420 13.88 -28.13 -29.36
CA GLU A 420 13.90 -29.58 -29.15
C GLU A 420 12.65 -30.03 -28.36
N MET A 421 12.36 -29.36 -27.24
CA MET A 421 11.16 -29.63 -26.43
C MET A 421 9.86 -29.41 -27.20
N LEU A 422 9.78 -28.37 -28.03
CA LEU A 422 8.61 -28.07 -28.87
C LEU A 422 8.43 -29.11 -29.98
N ALA A 423 9.49 -29.51 -30.67
CA ALA A 423 9.44 -30.51 -31.73
C ALA A 423 8.95 -31.87 -31.20
N ASP A 424 9.36 -32.24 -29.98
CA ASP A 424 8.92 -33.48 -29.35
C ASP A 424 7.50 -33.44 -28.78
N VAL A 425 7.02 -32.28 -28.31
CA VAL A 425 5.60 -32.05 -28.06
C VAL A 425 4.81 -32.19 -29.36
N MET A 426 5.20 -31.49 -30.43
CA MET A 426 4.49 -31.54 -31.71
C MET A 426 4.46 -32.94 -32.31
N LYS A 427 5.55 -33.69 -32.21
CA LYS A 427 5.59 -35.10 -32.63
C LYS A 427 4.69 -35.99 -31.76
N MET A 428 4.63 -35.75 -30.45
CA MET A 428 3.71 -36.47 -29.56
C MET A 428 2.23 -36.11 -29.86
N GLU A 429 1.93 -34.85 -30.17
CA GLU A 429 0.60 -34.38 -30.61
C GLU A 429 0.21 -35.01 -31.96
N GLU A 430 1.13 -35.10 -32.91
CA GLU A 430 0.92 -35.73 -34.22
C GLU A 430 0.75 -37.26 -34.12
N GLU A 431 1.51 -37.93 -33.25
CA GLU A 431 1.41 -39.38 -33.00
C GLU A 431 0.16 -39.78 -32.19
N SER A 432 -0.31 -38.92 -31.28
CA SER A 432 -1.45 -39.23 -30.38
C SER A 432 -2.78 -38.62 -30.82
N GLY A 433 -2.76 -37.56 -31.63
CA GLY A 433 -3.95 -36.79 -32.01
C GLY A 433 -4.51 -35.88 -30.91
N GLU A 434 -3.90 -35.86 -29.71
CA GLU A 434 -4.32 -35.07 -28.56
C GLU A 434 -3.21 -34.11 -28.11
N GLN A 435 -3.59 -33.02 -27.43
CA GLN A 435 -2.65 -32.00 -26.93
C GLN A 435 -1.62 -32.64 -25.98
N ALA A 436 -0.37 -32.16 -26.02
CA ALA A 436 0.70 -32.66 -25.16
C ALA A 436 1.27 -31.57 -24.22
N HIS A 437 1.84 -32.04 -23.11
CA HIS A 437 2.26 -31.24 -21.97
C HIS A 437 3.74 -31.48 -21.64
N ILE A 438 4.37 -30.53 -20.93
CA ILE A 438 5.71 -30.74 -20.38
C ILE A 438 5.70 -30.54 -18.86
N MET A 439 6.22 -31.53 -18.14
CA MET A 439 6.56 -31.42 -16.72
C MET A 439 8.04 -31.07 -16.59
N PHE A 440 8.30 -29.85 -16.12
CA PHE A 440 9.63 -29.32 -15.89
C PHE A 440 9.97 -29.40 -14.40
N VAL A 441 10.95 -30.23 -14.05
CA VAL A 441 11.41 -30.45 -12.69
C VAL A 441 12.74 -29.74 -12.51
N ILE A 442 12.81 -28.73 -11.64
CA ILE A 442 14.08 -28.05 -11.32
C ILE A 442 14.62 -28.65 -10.03
N ASP A 443 15.77 -29.30 -10.13
CA ASP A 443 16.58 -29.65 -8.97
C ASP A 443 17.50 -28.47 -8.62
N ALA A 444 17.13 -27.81 -7.52
CA ALA A 444 17.83 -26.66 -6.97
C ALA A 444 18.74 -27.04 -5.78
N GLU A 445 18.94 -28.34 -5.51
CA GLU A 445 19.89 -28.77 -4.49
C GLU A 445 21.31 -28.37 -4.90
N GLY A 446 22.01 -27.61 -4.03
CA GLY A 446 23.31 -26.99 -4.33
C GLY A 446 23.26 -25.55 -4.85
N LEU A 447 22.11 -25.03 -5.29
CA LEU A 447 22.00 -23.68 -5.84
C LEU A 447 22.11 -22.59 -4.75
N GLU A 448 23.10 -21.70 -4.85
CA GLU A 448 23.18 -20.52 -3.97
C GLU A 448 22.12 -19.47 -4.36
N TYR A 449 21.45 -18.88 -3.36
CA TYR A 449 20.34 -17.95 -3.59
C TYR A 449 20.83 -16.55 -4.02
N SER A 450 21.03 -16.37 -5.32
CA SER A 450 21.24 -15.06 -5.94
C SER A 450 19.97 -14.58 -6.63
N LYS A 451 19.55 -13.33 -6.34
CA LYS A 451 18.38 -12.71 -6.98
C LYS A 451 18.53 -12.63 -8.50
N LYS A 452 19.77 -12.50 -9.02
CA LYS A 452 20.04 -12.53 -10.47
C LYS A 452 19.82 -13.93 -11.07
N LEU A 453 20.31 -14.99 -10.41
CA LEU A 453 20.09 -16.37 -10.84
C LEU A 453 18.61 -16.75 -10.79
N PHE A 454 17.93 -16.43 -9.68
CA PHE A 454 16.51 -16.74 -9.51
C PHE A 454 15.65 -15.99 -10.55
N ASP A 455 15.95 -14.71 -10.79
CA ASP A 455 15.32 -13.96 -11.87
C ASP A 455 15.62 -14.59 -13.25
N LEU A 456 16.83 -15.08 -13.52
CA LEU A 456 17.13 -15.71 -14.81
C LEU A 456 16.36 -17.02 -15.00
N ALA A 457 16.42 -17.94 -14.03
CA ALA A 457 15.71 -19.22 -14.11
C ALA A 457 14.20 -19.01 -14.27
N MET A 458 13.61 -18.04 -13.57
CA MET A 458 12.18 -17.74 -13.70
C MET A 458 11.85 -16.90 -14.94
N LYS A 459 12.74 -16.02 -15.44
CA LYS A 459 12.50 -15.18 -16.62
C LYS A 459 12.81 -15.90 -17.93
N SER A 460 13.71 -16.88 -17.98
CA SER A 460 13.87 -17.77 -19.14
C SER A 460 12.59 -18.59 -19.33
N MET A 461 12.06 -19.18 -18.25
CA MET A 461 10.75 -19.86 -18.26
C MET A 461 9.59 -18.92 -18.62
N LYS A 462 9.61 -17.66 -18.16
CA LYS A 462 8.61 -16.68 -18.58
C LYS A 462 8.76 -16.31 -20.07
N ALA A 463 9.98 -16.16 -20.58
CA ALA A 463 10.22 -15.92 -21.99
C ALA A 463 9.78 -17.10 -22.87
N LEU A 464 9.97 -18.35 -22.41
CA LEU A 464 9.36 -19.56 -23.00
C LEU A 464 7.83 -19.48 -23.03
N SER A 465 7.21 -19.14 -21.88
CA SER A 465 5.76 -18.97 -21.74
C SER A 465 5.24 -17.93 -22.74
N ASP A 466 5.91 -16.78 -22.81
CA ASP A 466 5.50 -15.62 -23.61
C ASP A 466 5.83 -15.79 -25.11
N SER A 467 6.86 -16.56 -25.50
CA SER A 467 7.22 -16.79 -26.92
C SER A 467 6.46 -17.94 -27.57
N LEU A 468 6.06 -18.95 -26.80
CA LEU A 468 5.31 -20.13 -27.27
C LEU A 468 3.83 -20.09 -26.87
N ASN A 469 3.39 -19.02 -26.19
CA ASN A 469 2.01 -18.77 -25.76
C ASN A 469 1.45 -19.79 -24.74
N PHE A 470 2.33 -20.43 -23.97
CA PHE A 470 1.98 -21.42 -22.93
C PHE A 470 1.55 -20.81 -21.60
N LYS A 471 0.71 -21.52 -20.85
CA LYS A 471 0.25 -21.18 -19.49
C LYS A 471 1.03 -21.98 -18.43
N LEU A 472 1.72 -21.27 -17.53
CA LEU A 472 2.58 -21.86 -16.50
C LEU A 472 1.82 -22.09 -15.17
N THR A 473 1.96 -23.28 -14.57
CA THR A 473 1.39 -23.59 -13.23
C THR A 473 2.46 -24.19 -12.30
N MET A 474 2.78 -23.52 -11.20
CA MET A 474 3.75 -23.99 -10.19
C MET A 474 3.07 -24.75 -9.05
N VAL A 475 3.67 -25.87 -8.60
CA VAL A 475 3.17 -26.65 -7.45
C VAL A 475 4.32 -26.95 -6.47
N ARG A 476 4.14 -26.65 -5.17
CA ARG A 476 5.13 -26.95 -4.12
C ARG A 476 4.93 -28.35 -3.52
N PRO A 477 5.96 -29.19 -3.39
CA PRO A 477 5.84 -30.51 -2.76
C PRO A 477 5.74 -30.44 -1.22
N ARG A 478 4.69 -31.05 -0.65
CA ARG A 478 4.58 -31.30 0.80
C ARG A 478 5.47 -32.49 1.22
N LYS A 479 5.84 -32.51 2.50
CA LYS A 479 6.83 -33.42 3.09
C LYS A 479 6.23 -34.83 3.21
N ILE A 480 6.80 -35.82 2.53
CA ILE A 480 6.39 -37.23 2.64
C ILE A 480 6.99 -37.81 3.95
N PRO A 481 6.19 -38.42 4.85
CA PRO A 481 6.73 -39.22 5.94
C PRO A 481 7.18 -40.60 5.40
N THR A 482 8.36 -41.05 5.81
CA THR A 482 8.80 -42.43 5.59
C THR A 482 7.93 -43.39 6.40
N VAL A 483 7.30 -44.37 5.74
CA VAL A 483 6.57 -45.46 6.39
C VAL A 483 7.06 -46.78 5.77
N GLU A 484 7.48 -47.71 6.61
CA GLU A 484 7.94 -49.04 6.20
C GLU A 484 6.76 -49.89 5.70
N ARG A 485 6.97 -50.68 4.64
CA ARG A 485 6.00 -51.71 4.23
C ARG A 485 6.09 -52.90 5.19
N LYS A 486 5.00 -53.21 5.89
CA LYS A 486 4.76 -54.55 6.45
C LYS A 486 4.01 -55.40 5.43
N GLU A 487 4.42 -56.65 5.27
CA GLU A 487 3.67 -57.64 4.51
C GLU A 487 2.46 -58.15 5.31
N HIS A 488 1.34 -58.42 4.65
CA HIS A 488 0.10 -58.85 5.29
C HIS A 488 -0.06 -60.39 5.21
N PRO A 489 -0.43 -61.13 6.29
CA PRO A 489 -0.21 -62.59 6.32
C PRO A 489 -1.31 -63.49 5.73
N GLU A 490 -2.39 -62.94 5.17
CA GLU A 490 -3.55 -63.73 4.68
C GLU A 490 -3.68 -63.68 3.16
N LYS A 491 -4.12 -64.78 2.53
CA LYS A 491 -4.46 -64.81 1.10
C LYS A 491 -5.69 -63.95 0.83
N LEU A 492 -5.55 -62.96 -0.05
CA LEU A 492 -6.65 -62.13 -0.54
C LEU A 492 -7.32 -62.78 -1.75
N ASP A 493 -8.65 -62.76 -1.78
CA ASP A 493 -9.45 -63.22 -2.92
C ASP A 493 -9.44 -62.19 -4.05
N GLN A 494 -9.62 -62.64 -5.29
CA GLN A 494 -9.39 -61.81 -6.47
C GLN A 494 -10.67 -61.59 -7.30
N LEU A 495 -11.20 -60.37 -7.25
CA LEU A 495 -12.34 -59.92 -8.05
C LEU A 495 -11.85 -59.23 -9.33
N ILE A 496 -12.42 -59.58 -10.48
CA ILE A 496 -12.11 -58.97 -11.78
C ILE A 496 -13.34 -58.25 -12.33
N VAL A 497 -13.29 -56.92 -12.39
CA VAL A 497 -14.35 -56.07 -12.96
C VAL A 497 -13.93 -55.64 -14.36
N LYS A 498 -14.63 -56.13 -15.39
CA LYS A 498 -14.32 -55.81 -16.78
C LYS A 498 -14.47 -54.31 -17.06
N ALA A 499 -13.69 -53.80 -18.01
CA ALA A 499 -13.82 -52.45 -18.53
C ALA A 499 -15.28 -52.11 -18.89
N GLY A 500 -15.71 -50.89 -18.60
CA GLY A 500 -17.05 -50.37 -18.86
C GLY A 500 -18.15 -50.92 -17.93
N ASN A 501 -17.83 -51.89 -17.07
CA ASN A 501 -18.80 -52.56 -16.22
C ASN A 501 -18.62 -52.22 -14.74
N GLU A 502 -19.65 -52.56 -13.98
CA GLU A 502 -19.69 -52.44 -12.53
C GLU A 502 -19.97 -53.82 -11.93
N HIS A 503 -19.57 -54.01 -10.68
CA HIS A 503 -19.78 -55.25 -9.96
C HIS A 503 -20.20 -54.96 -8.53
N SER A 504 -21.10 -55.77 -7.99
CA SER A 504 -21.57 -55.61 -6.62
C SER A 504 -21.74 -56.96 -5.93
N MET A 505 -21.39 -56.99 -4.65
CA MET A 505 -21.56 -58.13 -3.75
C MET A 505 -22.55 -57.76 -2.66
N GLU A 506 -23.54 -58.60 -2.41
CA GLU A 506 -24.61 -58.36 -1.44
C GLU A 506 -24.40 -59.24 -0.20
N PHE A 507 -24.54 -58.63 0.98
CA PHE A 507 -24.38 -59.24 2.28
C PHE A 507 -25.65 -58.96 3.10
N ASN A 508 -26.31 -60.00 3.61
CA ASN A 508 -27.42 -59.84 4.54
C ASN A 508 -26.84 -59.66 5.94
N LEU A 509 -27.08 -58.51 6.57
CA LEU A 509 -26.52 -58.13 7.86
C LEU A 509 -27.64 -57.68 8.80
N ASN A 510 -27.56 -58.08 10.06
CA ASN A 510 -28.51 -57.68 11.10
C ASN A 510 -28.00 -56.43 11.82
N GLU A 511 -28.88 -55.69 12.49
CA GLU A 511 -28.54 -54.54 13.32
C GLU A 511 -27.49 -54.93 14.38
N GLY A 512 -26.31 -54.32 14.29
CA GLY A 512 -25.14 -54.61 15.13
C GLY A 512 -24.05 -55.47 14.49
N ASP A 513 -24.32 -56.17 13.38
CA ASP A 513 -23.29 -56.93 12.64
C ASP A 513 -22.24 -55.99 12.00
N ALA A 514 -20.99 -56.42 11.92
CA ALA A 514 -19.89 -55.63 11.35
C ALA A 514 -19.31 -56.27 10.08
N LEU A 515 -19.32 -55.52 8.97
CA LEU A 515 -18.66 -55.86 7.72
C LEU A 515 -17.28 -55.24 7.68
N ARG A 516 -16.23 -56.05 7.84
CA ARG A 516 -14.83 -55.61 7.75
C ARG A 516 -14.27 -55.87 6.36
N PHE A 517 -13.53 -54.91 5.82
CA PHE A 517 -12.93 -55.04 4.49
C PHE A 517 -11.49 -54.53 4.42
N HIS A 518 -10.66 -55.34 3.75
CA HIS A 518 -9.30 -55.00 3.32
C HIS A 518 -9.25 -55.18 1.80
N PHE A 519 -8.79 -54.21 1.02
CA PHE A 519 -8.52 -54.44 -0.40
C PHE A 519 -7.44 -53.57 -1.04
N THR A 520 -6.84 -54.10 -2.11
CA THR A 520 -5.95 -53.39 -3.03
C THR A 520 -6.51 -53.51 -4.45
N GLY A 521 -6.42 -52.43 -5.24
CA GLY A 521 -6.77 -52.43 -6.67
C GLY A 521 -5.51 -52.26 -7.52
N ASN A 522 -5.41 -53.02 -8.62
CA ASN A 522 -4.29 -52.89 -9.58
C ASN A 522 -4.46 -51.75 -10.61
N GLY A 523 -5.55 -50.99 -10.52
CA GLY A 523 -5.90 -49.87 -11.39
C GLY A 523 -6.90 -48.94 -10.72
N ASN A 524 -7.49 -48.02 -11.48
CA ASN A 524 -8.47 -47.05 -10.97
C ASN A 524 -9.88 -47.66 -10.87
N PHE A 525 -10.68 -47.27 -9.87
CA PHE A 525 -12.04 -47.81 -9.68
C PHE A 525 -12.95 -46.87 -8.87
N GLY A 526 -14.27 -46.96 -9.05
CA GLY A 526 -15.25 -46.42 -8.10
C GLY A 526 -15.55 -47.43 -6.98
N PHE A 527 -15.91 -46.97 -5.78
CA PHE A 527 -16.22 -47.81 -4.62
C PHE A 527 -17.28 -47.18 -3.69
N THR A 528 -18.20 -47.99 -3.16
CA THR A 528 -19.11 -47.61 -2.07
C THR A 528 -19.71 -48.83 -1.36
N ILE A 529 -20.42 -48.60 -0.25
CA ILE A 529 -21.34 -49.57 0.37
C ILE A 529 -22.68 -48.89 0.62
N VAL A 530 -23.77 -49.47 0.14
CA VAL A 530 -25.15 -48.97 0.28
C VAL A 530 -26.06 -50.05 0.87
N MET A 531 -27.21 -49.66 1.42
CA MET A 531 -28.25 -50.57 1.89
C MET A 531 -29.48 -50.49 0.96
N LYS A 532 -30.06 -51.63 0.58
CA LYS A 532 -31.32 -51.69 -0.15
C LYS A 532 -32.51 -51.57 0.81
N GLU A 533 -33.40 -50.60 0.56
CA GLU A 533 -34.65 -50.44 1.32
C GLU A 533 -35.85 -51.20 0.69
N ASN A 534 -35.75 -51.59 -0.60
CA ASN A 534 -36.67 -52.49 -1.32
C ASN A 534 -35.89 -53.51 -2.15
N GLU A 535 -36.42 -54.72 -2.33
CA GLU A 535 -35.74 -55.80 -3.08
C GLU A 535 -35.54 -55.49 -4.59
N GLU A 536 -36.43 -54.69 -5.19
CA GLU A 536 -36.41 -54.37 -6.63
C GLU A 536 -35.55 -53.15 -7.01
N ASP A 537 -35.02 -52.38 -6.05
CA ASP A 537 -34.14 -51.25 -6.35
C ASP A 537 -32.73 -51.73 -6.72
N ASP A 538 -32.16 -51.18 -7.80
CA ASP A 538 -30.80 -51.54 -8.28
C ASP A 538 -29.86 -50.38 -8.61
N ASP A 539 -30.34 -49.13 -8.62
CA ASP A 539 -29.52 -47.92 -8.80
C ASP A 539 -28.80 -47.53 -7.49
N VAL A 540 -27.47 -47.56 -7.52
CA VAL A 540 -26.62 -47.26 -6.35
C VAL A 540 -26.65 -45.77 -5.96
N LEU A 541 -27.10 -44.87 -6.86
CA LEU A 541 -27.20 -43.43 -6.58
C LEU A 541 -28.50 -43.02 -5.86
N SER A 542 -29.55 -43.85 -5.90
CA SER A 542 -30.80 -43.62 -5.15
C SER A 542 -30.81 -44.28 -3.77
N MET A 543 -29.98 -45.32 -3.56
CA MET A 543 -29.91 -46.10 -2.32
C MET A 543 -29.29 -45.34 -1.13
N ARG A 544 -29.68 -45.74 0.08
CA ARG A 544 -29.18 -45.17 1.33
C ARG A 544 -27.73 -45.59 1.58
N GLN A 545 -26.82 -44.62 1.60
CA GLN A 545 -25.38 -44.86 1.75
C GLN A 545 -25.02 -45.32 3.17
N ALA A 546 -24.40 -46.49 3.27
CA ALA A 546 -23.85 -47.03 4.52
C ALA A 546 -22.37 -46.65 4.71
N TYR A 547 -21.66 -46.45 3.60
CA TYR A 547 -20.30 -45.93 3.51
C TYR A 547 -20.25 -44.83 2.42
N PRO A 548 -19.34 -43.83 2.51
CA PRO A 548 -19.31 -42.73 1.54
C PRO A 548 -19.06 -43.22 0.10
N PHE A 549 -19.80 -42.63 -0.86
CA PHE A 549 -19.66 -42.94 -2.28
C PHE A 549 -18.41 -42.29 -2.90
N PHE A 550 -17.47 -43.11 -3.37
CA PHE A 550 -16.28 -42.68 -4.10
C PHE A 550 -16.43 -42.98 -5.61
N PRO A 551 -16.81 -41.99 -6.45
CA PRO A 551 -17.01 -42.21 -7.89
C PRO A 551 -15.73 -42.46 -8.70
N PHE A 552 -14.55 -42.30 -8.07
CA PHE A 552 -13.23 -42.62 -8.64
C PHE A 552 -12.15 -42.59 -7.56
N VAL A 553 -11.39 -43.68 -7.45
CA VAL A 553 -10.21 -43.88 -6.61
C VAL A 553 -9.05 -44.26 -7.55
N PRO A 554 -7.93 -43.51 -7.55
CA PRO A 554 -6.80 -43.82 -8.42
C PRO A 554 -5.93 -44.96 -7.88
N GLY A 555 -5.49 -45.86 -8.76
CA GLY A 555 -4.59 -46.98 -8.48
C GLY A 555 -3.60 -47.23 -9.64
N PRO A 556 -2.69 -48.21 -9.52
CA PRO A 556 -2.61 -49.25 -8.50
C PRO A 556 -2.31 -48.72 -7.09
N LEU A 557 -3.03 -49.24 -6.10
CA LEU A 557 -2.85 -48.87 -4.71
C LEU A 557 -1.56 -49.49 -4.15
N SER A 558 -0.62 -48.63 -3.75
CA SER A 558 0.67 -49.04 -3.15
C SER A 558 0.59 -49.33 -1.64
N VAL A 559 -0.56 -49.08 -1.02
CA VAL A 559 -0.95 -49.36 0.37
C VAL A 559 -2.43 -49.79 0.33
N PRO A 560 -2.84 -50.86 1.04
CA PRO A 560 -4.24 -51.31 1.06
C PRO A 560 -5.20 -50.31 1.72
N ILE A 561 -6.47 -50.40 1.35
CA ILE A 561 -7.58 -49.74 2.06
C ILE A 561 -8.14 -50.76 3.05
N GLU A 562 -8.20 -50.38 4.33
CA GLU A 562 -8.69 -51.20 5.44
C GLU A 562 -9.70 -50.38 6.27
N ASP A 563 -10.94 -50.84 6.38
CA ASP A 563 -11.96 -50.24 7.25
C ASP A 563 -13.08 -51.23 7.62
N SER A 564 -14.07 -50.79 8.41
CA SER A 564 -15.24 -51.58 8.78
C SER A 564 -16.51 -50.74 8.92
N VAL A 565 -17.64 -51.31 8.51
CA VAL A 565 -18.97 -50.70 8.62
C VAL A 565 -19.85 -51.58 9.49
N VAL A 566 -20.51 -50.97 10.49
CA VAL A 566 -21.50 -51.65 11.35
C VAL A 566 -22.90 -51.40 10.78
N ALA A 567 -23.66 -52.47 10.56
CA ALA A 567 -25.05 -52.42 10.16
C ALA A 567 -25.90 -51.80 11.29
N LYS A 568 -26.75 -50.84 10.94
CA LYS A 568 -27.54 -50.05 11.91
C LYS A 568 -29.01 -50.44 11.99
N GLU A 569 -29.46 -51.22 11.02
CA GLU A 569 -30.84 -51.66 10.79
C GLU A 569 -30.69 -53.02 10.07
N ASP A 570 -31.57 -53.99 10.31
CA ASP A 570 -31.57 -55.28 9.60
C ASP A 570 -31.80 -55.05 8.09
N GLY A 571 -30.92 -55.58 7.22
CA GLY A 571 -31.11 -55.41 5.78
C GLY A 571 -29.99 -55.94 4.88
N LEU A 572 -30.22 -55.80 3.57
CA LEU A 572 -29.28 -56.23 2.54
C LEU A 572 -28.32 -55.09 2.18
N TYR A 573 -27.04 -55.27 2.50
CA TYR A 573 -25.96 -54.32 2.24
C TYR A 573 -25.19 -54.71 0.97
N LYS A 574 -25.15 -53.80 0.00
CA LYS A 574 -24.53 -53.96 -1.33
C LYS A 574 -23.20 -53.20 -1.38
N VAL A 575 -22.10 -53.95 -1.44
CA VAL A 575 -20.75 -53.43 -1.72
C VAL A 575 -20.60 -53.28 -3.22
N TRP A 576 -20.27 -52.09 -3.72
CA TRP A 576 -20.21 -51.79 -5.15
C TRP A 576 -18.81 -51.33 -5.56
N PHE A 577 -18.34 -51.86 -6.68
CA PHE A 577 -17.11 -51.48 -7.36
C PHE A 577 -17.40 -51.17 -8.83
N SER A 578 -16.88 -50.06 -9.33
CA SER A 578 -17.09 -49.65 -10.71
C SER A 578 -15.80 -49.50 -11.50
N ASN A 579 -15.75 -50.16 -12.65
CA ASN A 579 -14.74 -49.97 -13.67
C ASN A 579 -15.36 -49.32 -14.94
N SER A 580 -16.50 -48.62 -14.80
CA SER A 580 -17.26 -48.00 -15.89
C SER A 580 -16.46 -46.96 -16.69
N LYS A 581 -15.38 -46.42 -16.10
CA LYS A 581 -14.50 -45.42 -16.71
C LYS A 581 -13.28 -46.00 -17.43
N ALA A 582 -12.98 -47.29 -17.31
CA ALA A 582 -11.96 -47.94 -18.15
C ALA A 582 -12.61 -48.56 -19.39
N TRP A 583 -11.96 -48.52 -20.54
CA TRP A 583 -12.55 -49.00 -21.81
C TRP A 583 -11.95 -50.31 -22.35
N TRP A 584 -10.84 -50.79 -21.78
CA TRP A 584 -10.09 -51.96 -22.29
C TRP A 584 -9.54 -52.86 -21.18
N SER A 585 -9.04 -52.27 -20.09
CA SER A 585 -8.43 -52.98 -18.96
C SER A 585 -9.49 -53.47 -17.97
N SER A 586 -9.47 -54.77 -17.66
CA SER A 586 -10.23 -55.29 -16.53
C SER A 586 -9.49 -54.95 -15.22
N LEU A 587 -10.16 -54.21 -14.35
CA LEU A 587 -9.72 -53.94 -13.00
C LEU A 587 -9.65 -55.26 -12.23
N THR A 588 -8.56 -55.46 -11.51
CA THR A 588 -8.42 -56.58 -10.57
C THR A 588 -8.25 -56.04 -9.16
N ILE A 589 -9.19 -56.38 -8.29
CA ILE A 589 -9.17 -56.06 -6.87
C ILE A 589 -8.80 -57.33 -6.11
N GLN A 590 -7.76 -57.27 -5.28
CA GLN A 590 -7.48 -58.29 -4.27
C GLN A 590 -8.09 -57.84 -2.95
N HIS A 591 -9.02 -58.61 -2.39
CA HIS A 591 -9.81 -58.23 -1.22
C HIS A 591 -9.98 -59.35 -0.20
N SER A 592 -10.31 -58.95 1.03
CA SER A 592 -10.94 -59.81 2.03
C SER A 592 -12.13 -59.06 2.62
N PHE A 593 -13.33 -59.59 2.44
CA PHE A 593 -14.55 -59.12 3.09
C PHE A 593 -14.96 -60.18 4.11
N LYS A 594 -15.02 -59.83 5.39
CA LYS A 594 -15.49 -60.72 6.46
C LYS A 594 -16.66 -60.06 7.18
N GLY A 595 -17.86 -60.61 6.95
CA GLY A 595 -19.02 -60.33 7.79
C GLY A 595 -18.96 -61.20 9.03
N THR A 596 -18.78 -60.59 10.20
CA THR A 596 -18.84 -61.32 11.48
C THR A 596 -20.26 -61.27 12.03
N VAL A 597 -20.96 -62.42 11.97
CA VAL A 597 -22.26 -62.63 12.59
C VAL A 597 -22.13 -62.56 14.12
N SER A 598 -22.88 -61.65 14.74
CA SER A 598 -22.92 -61.44 16.19
C SER A 598 -24.24 -61.95 16.77
N TYR A 599 -24.24 -63.15 17.38
CA TYR A 599 -25.38 -63.66 18.14
C TYR A 599 -24.93 -64.64 19.24
N PRO A 600 -25.65 -64.73 20.37
CA PRO A 600 -26.20 -63.62 21.16
C PRO A 600 -25.69 -63.68 22.61
N ASP A 601 -25.88 -62.59 23.37
CA ASP A 601 -26.71 -62.68 24.58
C ASP A 601 -26.96 -61.32 25.25
N ILE A 602 -28.27 -61.04 25.37
CA ILE A 602 -28.97 -60.57 26.58
C ILE A 602 -28.69 -59.13 27.04
N LEU A 603 -29.67 -58.25 27.28
CA LEU A 603 -31.10 -58.08 26.97
C LEU A 603 -31.58 -56.92 27.88
N LEU A 604 -32.64 -56.20 27.49
CA LEU A 604 -33.53 -55.39 28.35
C LEU A 604 -33.02 -54.05 28.93
N ALA A 605 -33.24 -52.97 28.18
CA ALA A 605 -34.28 -51.98 28.52
C ALA A 605 -34.56 -51.07 27.29
N SER A 606 -35.56 -51.42 26.47
CA SER A 606 -36.91 -50.85 26.58
C SER A 606 -36.97 -49.33 26.37
N SER A 607 -37.15 -48.93 25.11
CA SER A 607 -37.80 -47.66 24.76
C SER A 607 -39.30 -47.89 24.56
N ARG A 608 -40.15 -47.00 25.08
CA ARG A 608 -41.37 -46.49 24.41
C ARG A 608 -42.10 -45.41 25.22
N VAL A 609 -42.63 -44.47 24.47
CA VAL A 609 -43.45 -43.32 24.90
C VAL A 609 -44.91 -43.80 25.14
N PRO A 610 -45.71 -43.11 25.96
CA PRO A 610 -46.88 -42.48 25.35
C PRO A 610 -47.25 -41.07 25.86
N SER A 611 -47.81 -40.33 24.91
CA SER A 611 -48.67 -39.14 24.93
C SER A 611 -49.34 -38.62 26.23
N ALA A 612 -49.74 -37.35 26.12
CA ALA A 612 -51.01 -36.73 26.60
C ALA A 612 -50.93 -35.69 27.75
N ASN A 613 -50.94 -34.41 27.33
CA ASN A 613 -51.82 -33.31 27.75
C ASN A 613 -52.22 -33.05 29.23
N SER A 614 -52.13 -31.74 29.55
CA SER A 614 -53.04 -30.97 30.44
C SER A 614 -52.92 -31.22 31.96
N SER A 615 -53.34 -30.34 32.87
CA SER A 615 -54.13 -29.08 32.81
C SER A 615 -53.84 -28.22 34.09
N LEU A 616 -53.66 -26.90 34.01
CA LEU A 616 -54.61 -25.77 34.28
C LEU A 616 -54.74 -25.26 35.73
N MET A 617 -55.26 -24.02 35.81
CA MET A 617 -55.76 -23.21 36.94
C MET A 617 -54.75 -22.20 37.56
N GLU A 618 -55.07 -20.90 37.75
CA GLU A 618 -56.33 -20.18 37.44
C GLU A 618 -56.17 -18.64 37.26
N CYS A 619 -57.30 -17.97 36.97
CA CYS A 619 -57.51 -16.53 36.73
C CYS A 619 -57.06 -15.61 37.90
N SER A 620 -56.90 -14.28 37.78
CA SER A 620 -57.58 -13.26 36.95
C SER A 620 -56.71 -11.96 36.82
N HIS A 621 -57.10 -10.77 36.31
CA HIS A 621 -58.39 -10.18 35.85
C HIS A 621 -58.19 -9.01 34.82
N LEU A 622 -59.34 -8.49 34.37
CA LEU A 622 -59.73 -7.25 33.66
C LEU A 622 -58.93 -5.92 33.90
N THR A 623 -58.95 -4.84 33.07
CA THR A 623 -59.34 -4.56 31.65
C THR A 623 -58.92 -3.11 31.22
N THR A 624 -58.65 -2.91 29.92
CA THR A 624 -58.80 -1.67 29.07
C THR A 624 -58.85 -0.24 29.65
N SER A 625 -58.09 0.72 29.06
CA SER A 625 -58.60 1.95 28.38
C SER A 625 -57.57 3.12 28.25
N VAL A 626 -57.28 3.53 27.00
CA VAL A 626 -57.09 4.93 26.49
C VAL A 626 -55.94 5.85 27.04
N TYR A 627 -55.36 6.66 26.11
CA TYR A 627 -54.43 7.81 26.32
C TYR A 627 -55.05 8.94 27.21
N PRO A 628 -54.35 10.03 27.60
CA PRO A 628 -52.90 10.32 27.65
C PRO A 628 -52.40 10.82 29.04
N LEU A 629 -51.09 10.79 29.33
CA LEU A 629 -50.53 11.61 30.44
C LEU A 629 -49.03 11.93 30.28
N LEU A 630 -48.66 12.44 29.09
CA LEU A 630 -47.29 12.79 28.70
C LEU A 630 -46.83 14.20 29.14
N MET A 631 -47.42 14.80 30.20
CA MET A 631 -47.32 16.26 30.41
C MET A 631 -47.03 16.78 31.83
N HIS A 632 -46.76 15.93 32.83
CA HIS A 632 -46.51 16.42 34.21
C HIS A 632 -45.21 15.95 34.89
N CYS A 633 -44.42 15.05 34.30
CA CYS A 633 -43.10 14.66 34.85
C CYS A 633 -41.90 15.42 34.24
N LEU A 634 -42.12 16.26 33.21
CA LEU A 634 -41.06 17.06 32.58
C LEU A 634 -40.77 18.41 33.28
N PHE A 635 -41.47 18.71 34.39
CA PHE A 635 -41.38 20.03 35.06
C PHE A 635 -40.59 20.05 36.37
N LEU A 636 -40.00 18.92 36.80
CA LEU A 636 -39.27 18.80 38.07
C LEU A 636 -37.78 18.42 37.95
N ILE A 637 -37.27 18.22 36.73
CA ILE A 637 -35.83 18.00 36.46
C ILE A 637 -35.15 19.29 35.94
N SER A 638 -35.94 20.34 35.64
CA SER A 638 -35.47 21.62 35.10
C SER A 638 -34.79 22.57 36.11
N LEU A 639 -34.67 22.20 37.40
CA LEU A 639 -34.19 23.10 38.47
C LEU A 639 -32.84 22.74 39.12
N ILE A 640 -32.07 21.79 38.58
CA ILE A 640 -30.67 21.53 38.99
C ILE A 640 -29.70 21.73 37.77
N GLY A 641 -30.22 22.15 36.63
CA GLY A 641 -29.52 22.21 35.34
C GLY A 641 -28.67 23.46 35.04
N VAL A 642 -28.19 24.21 36.04
CA VAL A 642 -27.31 25.38 35.81
C VAL A 642 -26.20 25.45 36.86
N VAL A 643 -25.08 24.76 36.61
CA VAL A 643 -23.74 25.30 36.28
C VAL A 643 -22.86 24.07 36.03
N ALA A 644 -22.95 23.50 34.83
CA ALA A 644 -21.91 22.63 34.30
C ALA A 644 -21.13 23.46 33.29
N ALA A 645 -19.98 24.00 33.70
CA ALA A 645 -19.08 24.66 32.76
C ALA A 645 -18.61 23.62 31.73
N THR A 646 -18.97 23.82 30.45
CA THR A 646 -18.55 22.93 29.38
C THR A 646 -17.05 23.07 29.16
N SER A 647 -16.25 22.23 29.81
CA SER A 647 -14.80 22.20 29.64
C SER A 647 -14.46 21.69 28.24
N ASP A 648 -13.98 22.59 27.39
CA ASP A 648 -13.43 22.27 26.06
C ASP A 648 -12.02 21.68 26.23
N GLU A 649 -11.94 20.35 26.30
CA GLU A 649 -10.70 19.62 26.59
C GLU A 649 -9.88 19.42 25.30
N LEU A 650 -8.57 19.74 25.36
CA LEU A 650 -7.63 19.46 24.27
C LEU A 650 -7.04 18.05 24.44
N LEU A 651 -7.25 17.18 23.46
CA LEU A 651 -6.82 15.78 23.52
C LEU A 651 -5.50 15.53 22.77
N SER A 652 -5.37 16.05 21.55
CA SER A 652 -4.15 15.90 20.74
C SER A 652 -3.94 17.06 19.78
N VAL A 653 -2.69 17.25 19.36
CA VAL A 653 -2.27 18.28 18.41
C VAL A 653 -1.44 17.63 17.31
N ASN A 654 -1.87 17.73 16.06
CA ASN A 654 -1.08 17.35 14.90
C ASN A 654 -0.67 18.61 14.14
N VAL A 655 0.60 18.70 13.73
CA VAL A 655 1.16 19.91 13.11
C VAL A 655 1.90 19.54 11.84
N VAL A 656 1.60 20.23 10.74
CA VAL A 656 2.32 20.10 9.47
C VAL A 656 2.99 21.43 9.15
N ILE A 657 4.32 21.43 9.00
CA ILE A 657 5.13 22.66 8.90
C ILE A 657 5.98 22.63 7.62
N ARG A 658 5.94 23.71 6.82
CA ARG A 658 6.90 23.97 5.73
C ARG A 658 8.25 24.32 6.35
N HIS A 659 9.35 23.76 5.83
CA HIS A 659 10.70 24.17 6.23
C HIS A 659 10.91 25.69 6.25
N ALA A 660 11.89 26.15 7.04
CA ALA A 660 12.22 27.56 7.15
C ALA A 660 13.05 28.08 5.95
N GLU A 661 13.56 29.31 6.09
CA GLU A 661 14.18 30.11 5.02
C GLU A 661 15.45 29.46 4.43
N ARG A 662 15.53 29.49 3.11
CA ARG A 662 16.62 28.98 2.26
C ARG A 662 16.76 29.86 1.01
N PRO A 663 17.89 29.83 0.27
CA PRO A 663 17.97 30.45 -1.06
C PRO A 663 17.17 29.63 -2.10
N GLY A 664 17.21 30.06 -3.37
CA GLY A 664 16.76 29.26 -4.51
C GLY A 664 17.45 27.89 -4.60
N GLN A 665 16.91 26.96 -5.39
CA GLN A 665 17.58 25.69 -5.72
C GLN A 665 18.70 25.89 -6.75
N SER A 666 18.66 26.97 -7.54
CA SER A 666 19.68 27.32 -8.52
C SER A 666 19.82 28.83 -8.69
N GLY A 667 21.03 29.28 -9.03
CA GLY A 667 21.38 30.69 -9.15
C GLY A 667 21.46 31.43 -7.80
N TRP A 668 21.79 32.71 -7.88
CA TRP A 668 21.90 33.64 -6.76
C TRP A 668 21.26 34.97 -7.17
N ALA A 669 20.52 35.63 -6.28
CA ALA A 669 19.94 36.93 -6.60
C ALA A 669 20.98 38.05 -6.61
N THR A 670 22.00 38.02 -5.75
CA THR A 670 23.06 39.04 -5.71
C THR A 670 24.47 38.45 -5.53
N PRO A 671 25.55 39.20 -5.83
CA PRO A 671 26.92 38.75 -5.59
C PRO A 671 27.23 38.46 -4.12
N GLU A 672 26.50 39.08 -3.18
CA GLU A 672 26.65 38.86 -1.74
C GLU A 672 25.94 37.59 -1.25
N SER A 673 24.95 37.07 -1.98
CA SER A 673 24.14 35.90 -1.58
C SER A 673 24.96 34.67 -1.15
N PRO A 674 26.04 34.26 -1.84
CA PRO A 674 26.87 33.12 -1.42
C PRO A 674 27.55 33.32 -0.05
N THR A 675 27.77 34.57 0.38
CA THR A 675 28.36 34.86 1.69
C THR A 675 27.34 34.70 2.83
N VAL A 676 26.07 34.99 2.55
CA VAL A 676 24.94 34.84 3.49
C VAL A 676 24.46 33.38 3.54
N PHE A 677 24.36 32.73 2.39
CA PHE A 677 23.99 31.32 2.23
C PHE A 677 25.20 30.43 1.98
N PHE A 678 26.20 30.56 2.85
CA PHE A 678 27.49 29.84 2.75
C PHE A 678 27.39 28.31 2.74
N ARG A 679 26.21 27.73 3.04
CA ARG A 679 25.93 26.29 2.94
C ARG A 679 25.62 25.81 1.52
N GLY A 680 25.32 26.71 0.59
CA GLY A 680 24.97 26.42 -0.80
C GLY A 680 23.47 26.58 -1.12
N ASN A 681 23.11 26.26 -2.36
CA ASN A 681 21.74 26.37 -2.87
C ASN A 681 20.80 25.37 -2.19
N GLY A 682 19.53 25.75 -2.02
CA GLY A 682 18.51 24.89 -1.42
C GLY A 682 18.67 24.59 0.08
N GLU A 683 19.76 25.03 0.73
CA GLU A 683 20.11 24.75 2.12
C GLU A 683 19.57 25.78 3.13
N LEU A 684 19.49 25.40 4.41
CA LEU A 684 18.91 26.28 5.43
C LEU A 684 19.85 27.45 5.81
N SER A 685 19.32 28.67 5.79
CA SER A 685 20.06 29.86 6.23
C SER A 685 20.09 29.98 7.76
N ASP A 686 21.07 30.70 8.32
CA ASP A 686 21.07 30.99 9.77
C ASP A 686 19.83 31.79 10.21
N GLN A 687 19.30 32.64 9.31
CA GLN A 687 18.05 33.36 9.55
C GLN A 687 16.84 32.39 9.50
N GLY A 688 16.90 31.34 8.68
CA GLY A 688 15.95 30.22 8.68
C GLY A 688 15.97 29.44 9.99
N ILE A 689 17.15 29.16 10.54
CA ILE A 689 17.31 28.56 11.89
C ILE A 689 16.68 29.47 12.95
N ASP A 690 16.96 30.77 12.94
CA ASP A 690 16.36 31.73 13.88
C ASP A 690 14.83 31.83 13.77
N ASN A 691 14.30 31.69 12.54
CA ASN A 691 12.87 31.73 12.25
C ASN A 691 12.17 30.46 12.79
N ALA A 692 12.76 29.29 12.57
CA ALA A 692 12.26 28.00 13.10
C ALA A 692 12.29 27.97 14.64
N PHE A 693 13.38 28.43 15.26
CA PHE A 693 13.49 28.58 16.71
C PHE A 693 12.41 29.53 17.26
N THR A 694 12.20 30.67 16.60
CA THR A 694 11.15 31.63 16.99
C THR A 694 9.75 31.02 16.88
N GLN A 695 9.48 30.24 15.83
CA GLN A 695 8.23 29.50 15.71
C GLN A 695 8.06 28.47 16.84
N GLY A 696 9.10 27.72 17.19
CA GLY A 696 9.05 26.77 18.31
C GLY A 696 8.75 27.44 19.66
N ARG A 697 9.23 28.67 19.89
CA ARG A 697 8.88 29.46 21.09
C ARG A 697 7.38 29.82 21.16
N ASP A 698 6.73 30.07 20.02
CA ASP A 698 5.28 30.31 19.99
C ASP A 698 4.48 29.05 20.36
N PHE A 699 4.90 27.88 19.84
CA PHE A 699 4.29 26.60 20.20
C PHE A 699 4.56 26.24 21.67
N LYS A 700 5.76 26.53 22.21
CA LYS A 700 6.07 26.43 23.65
C LYS A 700 5.13 27.29 24.48
N LYS A 701 4.85 28.52 24.04
CA LYS A 701 3.89 29.43 24.70
C LYS A 701 2.46 28.89 24.67
N ARG A 702 2.04 28.21 23.59
CA ARG A 702 0.67 27.67 23.42
C ARG A 702 0.43 26.33 24.11
N TYR A 703 1.39 25.40 24.10
CA TYR A 703 1.18 24.00 24.52
C TYR A 703 2.00 23.55 25.73
N VAL A 704 3.21 24.09 25.93
CA VAL A 704 4.06 23.73 27.08
C VAL A 704 3.73 24.62 28.29
N LYS A 705 3.60 25.94 28.09
CA LYS A 705 3.25 26.88 29.17
C LYS A 705 1.79 26.76 29.65
N SER A 706 0.92 26.15 28.86
CA SER A 706 -0.47 25.84 29.23
C SER A 706 -0.61 24.52 30.02
N GLY A 707 0.45 23.73 30.13
CA GLY A 707 0.45 22.44 30.81
C GLY A 707 -0.11 21.26 30.00
N PHE A 708 -0.40 21.45 28.69
CA PHE A 708 -0.83 20.35 27.82
C PHE A 708 0.30 19.32 27.60
N ILE A 709 1.52 19.81 27.38
CA ILE A 709 2.76 19.02 27.27
C ILE A 709 3.64 19.33 28.50
N ASP A 710 4.33 18.34 29.07
CA ASP A 710 5.29 18.56 30.17
C ASP A 710 6.40 19.53 29.72
N LYS A 711 6.86 20.36 30.66
CA LYS A 711 8.01 21.27 30.48
C LYS A 711 9.32 20.51 30.22
N ARG A 712 9.40 19.26 30.64
CA ARG A 712 10.47 18.29 30.36
C ARG A 712 10.11 17.50 29.11
N PHE A 713 11.10 17.16 28.29
CA PHE A 713 10.87 16.29 27.14
C PHE A 713 10.52 14.86 27.60
N LEU A 714 9.30 14.42 27.27
CA LEU A 714 8.79 13.06 27.45
C LEU A 714 8.56 12.42 26.07
N PRO A 715 9.27 11.32 25.70
CA PRO A 715 9.10 10.63 24.42
C PRO A 715 7.67 10.12 24.17
N THR A 716 6.93 9.82 25.24
CA THR A 716 5.52 9.40 25.16
C THR A 716 4.57 10.52 24.76
N GLU A 717 4.94 11.79 24.96
CA GLU A 717 4.05 12.93 24.69
C GLU A 717 4.27 13.57 23.31
N VAL A 718 5.50 13.57 22.80
CA VAL A 718 5.85 14.33 21.57
C VAL A 718 6.62 13.48 20.57
N TYR A 719 6.09 13.42 19.35
CA TYR A 719 6.67 12.74 18.19
C TYR A 719 6.99 13.76 17.08
N VAL A 720 8.20 13.72 16.54
CA VAL A 720 8.68 14.63 15.49
C VAL A 720 9.20 13.84 14.30
N ARG A 721 8.61 14.03 13.12
CA ARG A 721 9.07 13.45 11.86
C ARG A 721 9.37 14.54 10.84
N SER A 722 10.43 14.37 10.07
CA SER A 722 10.84 15.27 8.98
C SER A 722 11.07 14.48 7.71
N SER A 723 10.90 15.11 6.54
CA SER A 723 11.54 14.58 5.33
C SER A 723 13.07 14.68 5.47
N SER A 724 13.79 13.77 4.82
CA SER A 724 15.26 13.65 4.90
C SER A 724 16.05 14.77 4.23
N VAL A 725 15.37 15.79 3.71
CA VAL A 725 16.02 16.95 3.10
C VAL A 725 16.60 17.84 4.19
N ASN A 726 17.87 18.19 4.07
CA ASN A 726 18.67 18.91 5.08
C ASN A 726 17.93 20.09 5.74
N ARG A 727 17.33 20.97 4.93
CA ARG A 727 16.54 22.11 5.41
C ARG A 727 15.34 21.75 6.28
N CYS A 728 14.70 20.61 6.05
CA CYS A 728 13.59 20.13 6.86
C CYS A 728 14.10 19.60 8.20
N LEU A 729 15.13 18.75 8.19
CA LEU A 729 15.77 18.22 9.41
C LEU A 729 16.30 19.34 10.31
N MET A 730 17.04 20.30 9.76
CA MET A 730 17.56 21.45 10.52
C MET A 730 16.45 22.38 11.03
N SER A 731 15.36 22.55 10.26
CA SER A 731 14.19 23.31 10.72
C SER A 731 13.50 22.61 11.90
N ALA A 732 13.30 21.29 11.79
CA ALA A 732 12.71 20.47 12.85
C ALA A 732 13.57 20.47 14.12
N ALA A 733 14.89 20.38 13.99
CA ALA A 733 15.82 20.44 15.12
C ALA A 733 15.79 21.80 15.82
N SER A 734 15.83 22.90 15.07
CA SER A 734 15.77 24.25 15.62
C SER A 734 14.42 24.56 16.30
N PHE A 735 13.31 24.14 15.68
CA PHE A 735 11.97 24.26 16.27
C PHE A 735 11.82 23.43 17.56
N SER A 736 12.33 22.20 17.56
CA SER A 736 12.17 21.28 18.70
C SER A 736 13.09 21.62 19.87
N ASN A 737 14.30 22.14 19.59
CA ASN A 737 15.17 22.81 20.54
C ASN A 737 14.41 23.93 21.29
N ALA A 738 13.74 24.82 20.56
CA ALA A 738 12.97 25.89 21.17
C ALA A 738 11.79 25.42 22.04
N LEU A 739 11.19 24.24 21.77
CA LEU A 739 10.07 23.70 22.53
C LEU A 739 10.44 23.33 23.97
N PHE A 740 11.51 22.56 24.16
CA PHE A 740 11.86 22.01 25.47
C PHE A 740 12.83 22.91 26.23
N ARG A 741 13.01 22.66 27.53
CA ARG A 741 14.04 23.34 28.31
C ARG A 741 15.36 22.60 28.21
N GLU A 742 16.40 23.28 28.66
CA GLU A 742 17.71 22.70 28.84
C GLU A 742 17.75 21.67 30.00
N THR A 743 18.83 20.89 30.08
CA THR A 743 19.12 19.91 31.14
C THR A 743 19.42 20.56 32.49
N SER A 744 19.72 19.75 33.52
CA SER A 744 20.23 20.23 34.81
C SER A 744 21.51 21.09 34.77
N LYS A 745 22.22 21.11 33.62
CA LYS A 745 23.44 21.91 33.38
C LYS A 745 23.24 22.96 32.28
N ASP A 746 22.00 23.34 32.01
CA ASP A 746 21.60 24.32 30.99
C ASP A 746 22.08 23.97 29.55
N HIS A 747 22.17 22.67 29.20
CA HIS A 747 22.38 22.23 27.81
C HIS A 747 21.07 21.94 27.06
N VAL A 748 21.00 22.35 25.79
CA VAL A 748 19.84 22.15 24.89
C VAL A 748 19.43 20.68 24.76
N ILE A 749 18.12 20.42 24.86
CA ILE A 749 17.50 19.13 24.57
C ILE A 749 16.83 19.18 23.20
N VAL A 750 17.27 18.31 22.29
CA VAL A 750 16.62 18.08 20.99
C VAL A 750 15.91 16.72 21.05
N PRO A 751 14.57 16.66 20.92
CA PRO A 751 13.81 15.42 20.73
C PRO A 751 14.34 14.59 19.55
N PRO A 752 14.13 13.26 19.54
CA PRO A 752 14.41 12.44 18.35
C PRO A 752 13.55 12.91 17.17
N ILE A 753 14.20 13.07 16.02
CA ILE A 753 13.56 13.47 14.76
C ILE A 753 13.66 12.29 13.82
N TYR A 754 12.53 11.62 13.59
CA TYR A 754 12.46 10.47 12.71
C TYR A 754 12.48 10.94 11.24
N THR A 755 13.26 10.25 10.42
CA THR A 755 13.31 10.48 8.98
C THR A 755 13.48 9.17 8.23
N LYS A 756 13.04 9.16 6.97
CA LYS A 756 13.20 8.05 6.03
C LYS A 756 13.89 8.57 4.77
N ASP A 757 14.65 7.71 4.09
CA ASP A 757 15.34 8.07 2.84
C ASP A 757 14.39 8.68 1.81
N GLN A 758 14.87 9.69 1.07
CA GLN A 758 14.04 10.55 0.23
C GLN A 758 13.29 9.79 -0.89
N THR A 759 13.87 8.70 -1.39
CA THR A 759 13.27 7.82 -2.40
C THR A 759 12.08 7.03 -1.86
N ASP A 760 12.05 6.80 -0.55
CA ASP A 760 11.15 5.85 0.11
C ASP A 760 10.11 6.58 1.00
N ASP A 761 10.23 7.90 1.16
CA ASP A 761 9.37 8.74 2.00
C ASP A 761 8.22 9.42 1.23
N GLY A 762 7.31 8.59 0.69
CA GLY A 762 6.06 9.10 0.09
C GLY A 762 5.10 9.81 1.06
N LEU A 763 5.43 9.92 2.36
CA LEU A 763 4.61 10.63 3.34
C LEU A 763 4.92 12.13 3.37
N LEU A 764 6.20 12.49 3.52
CA LEU A 764 6.62 13.88 3.70
C LEU A 764 7.33 14.47 2.48
N VAL A 765 7.72 13.65 1.50
CA VAL A 765 8.27 14.10 0.21
C VAL A 765 7.16 13.95 -0.86
N PRO A 766 6.83 15.02 -1.61
CA PRO A 766 5.75 14.99 -2.59
C PRO A 766 6.17 14.19 -3.84
N LEU A 767 5.39 13.17 -4.21
CA LEU A 767 5.67 12.28 -5.35
C LEU A 767 5.31 12.93 -6.70
N LEU A 768 6.07 13.95 -7.10
CA LEU A 768 5.84 14.74 -8.32
C LEU A 768 6.43 14.10 -9.60
N SER A 769 7.35 13.15 -9.45
CA SER A 769 8.09 12.51 -10.56
C SER A 769 7.28 11.48 -11.37
N CYS A 770 6.15 11.01 -10.86
CA CYS A 770 5.29 10.05 -11.56
C CYS A 770 4.54 10.72 -12.72
N SER A 771 4.55 10.10 -13.90
CA SER A 771 3.94 10.63 -15.14
C SER A 771 2.43 10.83 -15.07
N ASP A 772 1.71 9.92 -14.41
CA ASP A 772 0.24 9.91 -14.45
C ASP A 772 -0.36 11.02 -13.59
N GLY A 773 -1.49 11.57 -14.03
CA GLY A 773 -2.09 12.71 -13.35
C GLY A 773 -1.42 14.05 -13.66
N TRP A 774 -0.59 14.13 -14.71
CA TRP A 774 -0.15 15.40 -15.31
C TRP A 774 -0.92 15.76 -16.61
N ASN A 775 -1.81 14.89 -17.10
CA ASN A 775 -2.51 15.02 -18.38
C ASN A 775 -3.25 16.36 -18.55
N ASP A 776 -3.87 16.89 -17.49
CA ASP A 776 -4.53 18.20 -17.45
C ASP A 776 -3.55 19.37 -17.66
N VAL A 777 -2.35 19.29 -17.08
CA VAL A 777 -1.29 20.31 -17.25
C VAL A 777 -0.66 20.20 -18.64
N ILE A 778 -0.44 18.97 -19.12
CA ILE A 778 0.03 18.68 -20.47
C ILE A 778 -0.93 19.28 -21.51
N ALA A 779 -2.23 19.03 -21.36
CA ALA A 779 -3.26 19.60 -22.23
C ALA A 779 -3.37 21.13 -22.08
N ARG A 780 -3.34 21.66 -20.85
CA ARG A 780 -3.45 23.12 -20.58
C ARG A 780 -2.33 23.95 -21.21
N PHE A 781 -1.10 23.44 -21.21
CA PHE A 781 0.07 24.17 -21.71
C PHE A 781 0.63 23.63 -23.03
N ASN A 782 -0.04 22.65 -23.65
CA ASN A 782 0.38 21.94 -24.85
C ASN A 782 1.83 21.40 -24.76
N LEU A 783 2.10 20.63 -23.70
CA LEU A 783 3.42 20.09 -23.38
C LEU A 783 3.68 18.76 -24.10
N THR A 784 4.94 18.38 -24.25
CA THR A 784 5.29 17.03 -24.70
C THR A 784 5.24 16.06 -23.52
N SER A 785 4.59 14.90 -23.72
CA SER A 785 4.56 13.82 -22.75
C SER A 785 5.96 13.21 -22.59
N GLY A 786 6.46 13.14 -21.36
CA GLY A 786 7.80 12.61 -21.07
C GLY A 786 8.28 12.98 -19.66
N VAL A 787 9.59 12.91 -19.44
CA VAL A 787 10.24 13.31 -18.18
C VAL A 787 10.25 14.85 -18.06
N ASN A 788 10.15 15.37 -16.83
CA ASN A 788 10.19 16.80 -16.48
C ASN A 788 8.99 17.68 -16.91
N VAL A 789 7.77 17.13 -16.98
CA VAL A 789 6.52 17.91 -17.21
C VAL A 789 6.38 19.10 -16.25
N GLN A 790 6.75 18.94 -14.97
CA GLN A 790 6.73 20.02 -13.98
C GLN A 790 7.62 21.22 -14.38
N GLN A 791 8.82 20.96 -14.92
CA GLN A 791 9.74 22.00 -15.35
C GLN A 791 9.25 22.68 -16.64
N GLN A 792 8.68 21.89 -17.58
CA GLN A 792 8.03 22.45 -18.77
C GLN A 792 6.82 23.33 -18.42
N ALA A 793 6.00 22.91 -17.44
CA ALA A 793 4.87 23.68 -16.94
C ALA A 793 5.30 24.99 -16.27
N LEU A 794 6.38 24.98 -15.48
CA LEU A 794 6.99 26.20 -14.92
C LEU A 794 7.45 27.15 -16.03
N LEU A 795 8.16 26.63 -17.05
CA LEU A 795 8.60 27.44 -18.19
C LEU A 795 7.42 28.02 -18.98
N LYS A 796 6.31 27.28 -19.12
CA LYS A 796 5.09 27.79 -19.78
C LYS A 796 4.32 28.80 -18.95
N LEU A 797 4.22 28.64 -17.63
CA LEU A 797 3.71 29.67 -16.72
C LEU A 797 4.52 30.96 -16.86
N ILE A 798 5.84 30.85 -16.80
CA ILE A 798 6.78 31.96 -17.00
C ILE A 798 6.56 32.65 -18.36
N GLN A 799 6.39 31.89 -19.45
CA GLN A 799 6.15 32.44 -20.79
C GLN A 799 4.78 33.14 -20.94
N THR A 800 3.75 32.67 -20.23
CA THR A 800 2.35 33.12 -20.43
C THR A 800 1.87 34.13 -19.40
N SER A 801 2.50 34.19 -18.22
CA SER A 801 2.06 34.98 -17.08
C SER A 801 3.24 35.70 -16.41
N TRP A 802 4.21 36.17 -17.20
CA TRP A 802 5.34 36.94 -16.68
C TRP A 802 4.87 38.27 -16.07
N PRO A 803 5.18 38.56 -14.80
CA PRO A 803 4.73 39.80 -14.18
C PRO A 803 5.38 41.03 -14.82
N ALA A 804 4.60 42.10 -15.05
CA ALA A 804 5.13 43.34 -15.63
C ALA A 804 6.25 43.96 -14.78
N GLY A 805 6.18 43.82 -13.44
CA GLY A 805 7.24 44.23 -12.52
C GLY A 805 8.54 43.42 -12.63
N CYS A 806 8.55 42.33 -13.39
CA CYS A 806 9.73 41.51 -13.70
C CYS A 806 10.32 41.77 -15.10
N ALA A 807 9.94 42.86 -15.77
CA ALA A 807 10.49 43.21 -17.08
C ALA A 807 12.03 43.32 -17.04
N GLY A 808 12.71 42.65 -17.98
CA GLY A 808 14.18 42.64 -18.08
C GLY A 808 14.92 41.72 -17.09
N ILE A 809 14.21 40.96 -16.24
CA ILE A 809 14.82 40.01 -15.31
C ILE A 809 14.83 38.61 -15.93
N ASN A 810 15.96 37.90 -15.78
CA ASN A 810 16.08 36.52 -16.26
C ASN A 810 15.15 35.59 -15.46
N PRO A 811 14.20 34.86 -16.09
CA PRO A 811 13.26 34.01 -15.37
C PRO A 811 13.89 32.88 -14.56
N SER A 812 15.11 32.44 -14.85
CA SER A 812 15.80 31.44 -14.02
C SER A 812 16.12 31.95 -12.61
N LEU A 813 16.23 33.26 -12.43
CA LEU A 813 16.52 33.88 -11.13
C LEU A 813 15.28 34.08 -10.26
N ILE A 814 14.07 33.78 -10.74
CA ILE A 814 12.83 34.13 -10.01
C ILE A 814 12.73 33.44 -8.64
N GLU A 815 13.15 32.17 -8.53
CA GLU A 815 13.12 31.45 -7.25
C GLU A 815 14.15 32.02 -6.27
N ALA A 816 15.34 32.40 -6.75
CA ALA A 816 16.35 33.06 -5.95
C ALA A 816 15.83 34.43 -5.45
N ILE A 817 15.35 35.29 -6.35
CA ILE A 817 14.82 36.62 -6.03
C ILE A 817 13.69 36.55 -4.98
N VAL A 818 12.72 35.64 -5.15
CA VAL A 818 11.60 35.48 -4.20
C VAL A 818 12.05 34.90 -2.86
N ASN A 819 12.93 33.89 -2.86
CA ASN A 819 13.35 33.20 -1.63
C ASN A 819 14.37 34.00 -0.81
N GLU A 820 15.18 34.84 -1.45
CA GLU A 820 16.23 35.63 -0.78
C GLU A 820 15.71 36.96 -0.22
N LEU A 821 14.63 37.53 -0.78
CA LEU A 821 14.03 38.80 -0.33
C LEU A 821 13.73 38.88 1.19
N PRO A 822 13.25 37.82 1.89
CA PRO A 822 13.00 37.88 3.33
C PRO A 822 14.27 38.09 4.18
N ASN A 823 15.45 37.82 3.62
CA ASN A 823 16.71 37.87 4.37
C ASN A 823 17.30 39.28 4.41
N LYS A 824 17.19 39.93 5.58
CA LYS A 824 17.66 41.31 5.81
C LYS A 824 19.16 41.55 5.61
N LYS A 825 19.99 40.50 5.49
CA LYS A 825 21.44 40.65 5.23
C LYS A 825 21.72 40.90 3.73
N ILE A 826 20.74 40.69 2.86
CA ILE A 826 20.87 40.81 1.40
C ILE A 826 20.29 42.15 0.94
N LYS A 827 21.09 42.91 0.18
CA LYS A 827 20.69 44.21 -0.36
C LYS A 827 20.13 44.02 -1.76
N MET A 828 18.85 43.66 -1.83
CA MET A 828 18.14 43.40 -3.08
C MET A 828 17.97 44.69 -3.92
N PRO A 829 18.29 44.70 -5.23
CA PRO A 829 17.99 45.81 -6.14
C PRO A 829 16.49 46.14 -6.22
N ALA A 830 16.13 47.42 -6.43
CA ALA A 830 14.74 47.88 -6.41
C ALA A 830 13.83 47.19 -7.45
N ASN A 831 14.36 46.90 -8.65
CA ASN A 831 13.68 46.13 -9.68
C ASN A 831 13.44 44.67 -9.26
N TYR A 832 14.36 44.06 -8.50
CA TYR A 832 14.20 42.70 -7.99
C TYR A 832 13.16 42.64 -6.87
N ILE A 833 13.10 43.66 -6.01
CA ILE A 833 12.03 43.80 -4.99
C ILE A 833 10.65 43.93 -5.67
N ALA A 834 10.53 44.80 -6.67
CA ALA A 834 9.29 44.98 -7.43
C ALA A 834 8.84 43.70 -8.13
N CYS A 835 9.79 42.94 -8.70
CA CYS A 835 9.52 41.66 -9.32
C CYS A 835 9.11 40.58 -8.32
N ALA A 836 9.79 40.45 -7.18
CA ALA A 836 9.48 39.47 -6.15
C ALA A 836 8.04 39.61 -5.63
N GLU A 837 7.59 40.86 -5.40
CA GLU A 837 6.21 41.16 -5.01
C GLU A 837 5.22 40.80 -6.14
N ALA A 838 5.52 41.21 -7.38
CA ALA A 838 4.68 40.92 -8.55
C ALA A 838 4.60 39.41 -8.89
N ALA A 839 5.58 38.61 -8.48
CA ALA A 839 5.67 37.17 -8.76
C ALA A 839 4.99 36.28 -7.70
N LYS A 840 4.49 36.81 -6.58
CA LYS A 840 3.80 36.02 -5.55
C LYS A 840 2.64 35.17 -6.10
N PRO A 841 1.77 35.64 -7.01
CA PRO A 841 0.72 34.81 -7.62
C PRO A 841 1.28 33.72 -8.52
N LEU A 842 2.36 33.99 -9.28
CA LEU A 842 3.01 33.01 -10.15
C LEU A 842 3.59 31.83 -9.35
N VAL A 843 4.18 32.11 -8.18
CA VAL A 843 4.70 31.08 -7.26
C VAL A 843 3.56 30.29 -6.61
N TYR A 844 2.42 30.93 -6.30
CA TYR A 844 1.21 30.25 -5.82
C TYR A 844 0.60 29.32 -6.88
N ASP A 845 0.48 29.78 -8.13
CA ASP A 845 0.01 28.97 -9.26
C ASP A 845 0.92 27.76 -9.50
N TYR A 846 2.24 27.94 -9.42
CA TYR A 846 3.18 26.83 -9.53
C TYR A 846 3.02 25.80 -8.39
N ALA A 847 2.87 26.26 -7.14
CA ALA A 847 2.68 25.38 -5.98
C ALA A 847 1.33 24.63 -6.03
N THR A 848 0.25 25.30 -6.44
CA THR A 848 -1.07 24.66 -6.61
C THR A 848 -1.10 23.70 -7.80
N ILE A 849 -0.40 23.99 -8.90
CA ILE A 849 -0.18 23.04 -10.00
C ILE A 849 0.56 21.81 -9.50
N GLY A 850 1.66 21.97 -8.76
CA GLY A 850 2.39 20.85 -8.14
C GLY A 850 1.49 20.00 -7.24
N ALA A 851 0.69 20.63 -6.39
CA ALA A 851 -0.21 19.95 -5.46
C ALA A 851 -1.47 19.33 -6.11
N GLY A 852 -1.82 19.69 -7.35
CA GLY A 852 -3.11 19.32 -7.96
C GLY A 852 -4.31 20.15 -7.45
N ALA A 853 -4.04 21.23 -6.72
CA ALA A 853 -4.99 22.13 -6.08
C ALA A 853 -5.35 23.36 -6.94
N THR A 854 -5.32 23.22 -8.27
CA THR A 854 -5.67 24.31 -9.20
C THR A 854 -7.19 24.44 -9.36
N PRO A 855 -7.72 25.52 -9.97
CA PRO A 855 -9.12 25.60 -10.37
C PRO A 855 -9.59 24.40 -11.22
N ASN A 856 -8.67 23.82 -12.01
CA ASN A 856 -8.84 22.49 -12.61
C ASN A 856 -8.30 21.45 -11.61
N PHE A 857 -9.13 21.08 -10.64
CA PHE A 857 -8.77 20.17 -9.56
C PHE A 857 -8.33 18.79 -10.09
N ASN A 858 -7.16 18.30 -9.67
CA ASN A 858 -6.68 16.96 -10.02
C ASN A 858 -6.56 16.08 -8.77
N ALA A 859 -7.57 15.23 -8.57
CA ALA A 859 -7.65 14.30 -7.44
C ALA A 859 -6.48 13.29 -7.38
N LEU A 860 -5.92 12.86 -8.53
CA LEU A 860 -4.85 11.88 -8.57
C LEU A 860 -3.51 12.49 -8.13
N ARG A 861 -3.19 13.69 -8.61
CA ARG A 861 -2.00 14.44 -8.18
C ARG A 861 -2.09 14.82 -6.71
N LEU A 862 -3.25 15.28 -6.25
CA LEU A 862 -3.48 15.61 -4.85
C LEU A 862 -3.30 14.40 -3.93
N LYS A 863 -3.80 13.22 -4.33
CA LYS A 863 -3.56 11.96 -3.60
C LYS A 863 -2.09 11.58 -3.53
N ARG A 864 -1.30 11.82 -4.58
CA ARG A 864 0.16 11.58 -4.62
C ARG A 864 0.97 12.57 -3.78
N VAL A 865 0.51 13.81 -3.63
CA VAL A 865 1.23 14.87 -2.87
C VAL A 865 0.84 14.91 -1.40
N ALA A 866 -0.44 14.78 -1.08
CA ALA A 866 -0.96 14.98 0.28
C ALA A 866 -1.77 13.78 0.82
N GLY A 867 -2.11 12.79 -0.01
CA GLY A 867 -3.04 11.72 0.37
C GLY A 867 -2.54 10.83 1.52
N LEU A 868 -1.27 10.41 1.49
CA LEU A 868 -0.70 9.59 2.56
C LEU A 868 -0.62 10.35 3.90
N LEU A 869 -0.14 11.60 3.88
CA LEU A 869 -0.07 12.44 5.09
C LEU A 869 -1.47 12.82 5.61
N THR A 870 -2.45 13.02 4.73
CA THR A 870 -3.85 13.19 5.13
C THR A 870 -4.38 11.95 5.85
N ASN A 871 -4.13 10.76 5.30
CA ASN A 871 -4.58 9.50 5.90
C ASN A 871 -3.96 9.28 7.29
N GLU A 872 -2.67 9.60 7.44
CA GLU A 872 -1.96 9.59 8.72
C GLU A 872 -2.60 10.55 9.75
N LEU A 873 -2.91 11.81 9.35
CA LEU A 873 -3.60 12.77 10.22
C LEU A 873 -4.99 12.25 10.66
N LEU A 874 -5.77 11.72 9.73
CA LEU A 874 -7.11 11.17 10.00
C LEU A 874 -7.07 9.95 10.94
N ASN A 875 -6.09 9.06 10.76
CA ASN A 875 -5.84 7.93 11.67
C ASN A 875 -5.50 8.41 13.09
N ASN A 876 -4.65 9.45 13.22
CA ASN A 876 -4.30 10.03 14.50
C ASN A 876 -5.53 10.67 15.21
N PHE A 877 -6.42 11.33 14.47
CA PHE A 877 -7.66 11.86 15.04
C PHE A 877 -8.61 10.73 15.50
N ALA A 878 -8.76 9.67 14.70
CA ALA A 878 -9.59 8.50 15.02
C ALA A 878 -9.08 7.74 16.25
N ALA A 879 -7.76 7.50 16.33
CA ALA A 879 -7.13 6.83 17.47
C ALA A 879 -7.37 7.56 18.79
N VAL A 880 -7.33 8.89 18.79
CA VAL A 880 -7.57 9.74 19.97
C VAL A 880 -9.07 9.88 20.29
N SER A 881 -9.96 9.84 19.30
CA SER A 881 -11.40 9.92 19.54
C SER A 881 -12.01 8.65 20.12
N ASN A 882 -11.57 7.48 19.65
CA ASN A 882 -12.08 6.18 20.11
C ASN A 882 -11.57 5.78 21.51
N CYS A 883 -10.84 6.68 22.16
CA CYS A 883 -10.07 6.44 23.36
C CYS A 883 -10.84 6.87 24.62
N SER A 884 -11.07 5.91 25.52
CA SER A 884 -11.88 6.07 26.74
C SER A 884 -11.16 6.77 27.90
N THR A 885 -9.83 6.93 27.82
CA THR A 885 -8.99 7.51 28.88
C THR A 885 -8.10 8.62 28.32
N VAL A 886 -7.84 9.68 29.09
CA VAL A 886 -7.00 10.80 28.66
C VAL A 886 -5.88 10.97 29.70
N PRO A 887 -4.59 10.99 29.31
CA PRO A 887 -4.06 10.81 27.96
C PRO A 887 -4.18 9.36 27.45
N CYS A 888 -4.23 9.21 26.12
CA CYS A 888 -4.44 7.91 25.47
C CYS A 888 -3.19 7.01 25.52
N PRO A 889 -3.29 5.77 26.02
CA PRO A 889 -2.17 4.83 26.05
C PRO A 889 -1.55 4.61 24.66
N GLY A 890 -0.24 4.79 24.56
CA GLY A 890 0.52 4.60 23.30
C GLY A 890 0.30 5.68 22.23
N GLN A 891 -0.37 6.80 22.54
CA GLN A 891 -0.63 7.88 21.59
C GLN A 891 0.04 9.18 22.05
N SER A 892 0.91 9.76 21.22
CA SER A 892 1.54 11.06 21.50
C SER A 892 0.49 12.18 21.55
N LYS A 893 0.62 13.07 22.52
CA LYS A 893 -0.17 14.30 22.66
C LYS A 893 0.09 15.28 21.52
N MET A 894 1.34 15.39 21.06
CA MET A 894 1.74 16.27 19.96
C MET A 894 2.52 15.50 18.88
N ARG A 895 2.11 15.64 17.63
CA ARG A 895 2.81 15.11 16.44
C ARG A 895 3.20 16.26 15.52
N ILE A 896 4.46 16.32 15.12
CA ILE A 896 5.02 17.38 14.26
C ILE A 896 5.59 16.75 13.01
N TYR A 897 5.16 17.23 11.84
CA TYR A 897 5.55 16.75 10.52
C TYR A 897 6.19 17.90 9.72
N TYR A 898 7.51 17.85 9.50
CA TYR A 898 8.23 18.80 8.66
C TYR A 898 8.28 18.36 7.19
N THR A 899 7.79 19.22 6.30
CA THR A 899 7.56 18.91 4.89
C THR A 899 7.73 20.16 3.99
N HIS A 900 7.19 20.13 2.78
CA HIS A 900 7.35 21.14 1.74
C HIS A 900 6.07 21.96 1.50
N ASP A 901 6.21 23.08 0.80
CA ASP A 901 5.12 23.98 0.40
C ASP A 901 3.99 23.25 -0.33
N THR A 902 4.33 22.42 -1.32
CA THR A 902 3.34 21.63 -2.09
C THR A 902 2.50 20.70 -1.22
N ASN A 903 3.08 20.09 -0.17
CA ASN A 903 2.33 19.28 0.80
C ASN A 903 1.38 20.16 1.64
N VAL A 904 1.85 21.33 2.10
CA VAL A 904 1.01 22.30 2.85
C VAL A 904 -0.15 22.81 1.98
N VAL A 905 0.09 23.14 0.71
CA VAL A 905 -0.96 23.51 -0.27
C VAL A 905 -1.94 22.35 -0.48
N GLY A 906 -1.44 21.13 -0.68
CA GLY A 906 -2.29 19.95 -0.88
C GLY A 906 -3.19 19.66 0.33
N ILE A 907 -2.63 19.68 1.55
CA ILE A 907 -3.42 19.50 2.78
C ILE A 907 -4.40 20.67 2.97
N SER A 908 -4.00 21.90 2.63
CA SER A 908 -4.91 23.06 2.67
C SER A 908 -6.11 22.87 1.73
N GLN A 909 -5.91 22.29 0.54
CA GLN A 909 -6.99 21.95 -0.38
C GLN A 909 -7.89 20.84 0.17
N VAL A 910 -7.32 19.78 0.76
CA VAL A 910 -8.09 18.64 1.30
C VAL A 910 -9.01 19.07 2.44
N PHE A 911 -8.54 19.90 3.37
CA PHE A 911 -9.34 20.40 4.49
C PHE A 911 -10.10 21.70 4.16
N GLY A 912 -10.14 22.11 2.88
CA GLY A 912 -10.88 23.28 2.41
C GLY A 912 -10.34 24.64 2.88
N VAL A 913 -9.19 24.69 3.55
CA VAL A 913 -8.58 25.90 4.12
C VAL A 913 -7.66 26.65 3.14
N LEU A 914 -7.57 26.20 1.87
CA LEU A 914 -6.74 26.84 0.84
C LEU A 914 -7.06 28.33 0.66
N GLY A 915 -8.34 28.72 0.76
CA GLY A 915 -8.75 30.13 0.70
C GLY A 915 -8.13 31.01 1.79
N SER A 916 -7.79 30.44 2.95
CA SER A 916 -7.13 31.16 4.06
C SER A 916 -5.67 31.56 3.75
N LEU A 917 -5.07 31.04 2.66
CA LEU A 917 -3.76 31.49 2.16
C LEU A 917 -3.85 32.78 1.30
N GLY A 918 -5.06 33.24 0.96
CA GLY A 918 -5.26 34.52 0.25
C GLY A 918 -4.68 34.57 -1.17
N GLY A 919 -4.48 33.43 -1.84
CA GLY A 919 -3.89 33.37 -3.18
C GLY A 919 -2.36 33.56 -3.22
N VAL A 920 -1.67 33.42 -2.09
CA VAL A 920 -0.21 33.51 -1.98
C VAL A 920 0.35 32.16 -1.54
N ALA A 921 1.53 31.79 -2.05
CA ALA A 921 2.22 30.55 -1.65
C ALA A 921 2.49 30.53 -0.14
N PRO A 922 2.41 29.37 0.55
CA PRO A 922 2.67 29.30 1.98
C PRO A 922 4.07 29.84 2.33
N GLU A 923 4.16 30.78 3.27
CA GLU A 923 5.44 31.39 3.65
C GLU A 923 6.43 30.37 4.26
N PHE A 924 7.72 30.71 4.34
CA PHE A 924 8.68 29.89 5.08
C PHE A 924 8.26 29.77 6.55
N SER A 925 8.34 28.55 7.11
CA SER A 925 7.78 28.25 8.44
C SER A 925 6.24 28.45 8.52
N SER A 926 5.52 28.27 7.41
CA SER A 926 4.06 28.13 7.45
C SER A 926 3.66 26.81 8.11
N ALA A 927 2.61 26.83 8.94
CA ALA A 927 2.13 25.66 9.66
C ALA A 927 0.60 25.54 9.61
N LEU A 928 0.12 24.32 9.39
CA LEU A 928 -1.25 23.87 9.64
C LEU A 928 -1.26 23.12 10.97
N VAL A 929 -2.18 23.49 11.85
CA VAL A 929 -2.26 22.98 13.23
C VAL A 929 -3.65 22.41 13.46
N PHE A 930 -3.74 21.12 13.70
CA PHE A 930 -4.98 20.39 13.92
C PHE A 930 -5.09 20.03 15.41
N GLU A 931 -5.99 20.69 16.12
CA GLU A 931 -6.28 20.44 17.53
C GLU A 931 -7.52 19.53 17.64
N THR A 932 -7.33 18.28 18.08
CA THR A 932 -8.44 17.37 18.41
C THR A 932 -8.92 17.71 19.82
N ARG A 933 -10.18 18.12 19.93
CA ARG A 933 -10.80 18.59 21.18
C ARG A 933 -12.07 17.80 21.50
N ARG A 934 -12.50 17.83 22.76
CA ARG A 934 -13.74 17.18 23.23
C ARG A 934 -14.57 18.19 24.03
N ASN A 935 -15.85 18.28 23.70
CA ASN A 935 -16.83 19.08 24.43
C ASN A 935 -18.10 18.25 24.70
N ALA A 936 -19.16 18.88 25.22
CA ALA A 936 -20.43 18.20 25.54
C ALA A 936 -21.14 17.55 24.33
N ASN A 937 -20.83 18.00 23.10
CA ASN A 937 -21.38 17.46 21.86
C ASN A 937 -20.49 16.37 21.21
N GLY A 938 -19.34 16.05 21.83
CA GLY A 938 -18.43 14.98 21.39
C GLY A 938 -17.03 15.47 20.99
N THR A 939 -16.31 14.60 20.26
CA THR A 939 -14.95 14.89 19.75
C THR A 939 -15.01 15.63 18.41
N TYR A 940 -14.24 16.70 18.27
CA TYR A 940 -14.20 17.57 17.10
C TYR A 940 -12.77 18.06 16.82
N VAL A 941 -12.51 18.63 15.63
CA VAL A 941 -11.16 19.10 15.24
C VAL A 941 -11.18 20.59 14.90
N LYS A 942 -10.31 21.39 15.52
CA LYS A 942 -10.05 22.79 15.10
C LYS A 942 -8.80 22.86 14.23
N ILE A 943 -8.82 23.72 13.21
CA ILE A 943 -7.72 23.92 12.27
C ILE A 943 -7.24 25.37 12.38
N PHE A 944 -6.00 25.56 12.82
CA PHE A 944 -5.35 26.87 12.82
C PHE A 944 -4.29 26.94 11.71
N LEU A 945 -4.31 28.05 10.97
CA LEU A 945 -3.27 28.42 10.02
C LEU A 945 -2.33 29.43 10.70
N LYS A 946 -1.02 29.17 10.63
CA LYS A 946 0.04 30.14 10.95
C LYS A 946 0.91 30.28 9.71
N ASN A 947 0.58 31.23 8.83
CA ASN A 947 1.28 31.43 7.56
C ASN A 947 2.58 32.22 7.77
N GLY A 948 3.62 31.55 8.29
CA GLY A 948 4.96 32.11 8.50
C GLY A 948 5.32 32.27 9.98
N HIS A 949 6.62 32.35 10.29
CA HIS A 949 7.14 32.36 11.66
C HIS A 949 6.60 33.52 12.53
N LYS A 950 6.27 34.68 11.95
CA LYS A 950 5.68 35.85 12.67
C LYS A 950 4.15 35.91 12.68
N ALA A 951 3.47 35.09 11.87
CA ALA A 951 2.01 35.13 11.81
C ALA A 951 1.39 34.68 13.14
N ASN A 952 0.23 35.23 13.50
CA ASN A 952 -0.55 34.69 14.60
C ASN A 952 -1.21 33.36 14.19
N PHE A 953 -1.64 32.57 15.18
CA PHE A 953 -2.52 31.42 14.91
C PHE A 953 -3.91 31.95 14.56
N VAL A 954 -4.33 31.77 13.31
CA VAL A 954 -5.66 32.13 12.81
C VAL A 954 -6.52 30.88 12.78
N ASP A 955 -7.63 30.86 13.51
CA ASP A 955 -8.65 29.81 13.34
C ASP A 955 -9.27 29.98 11.95
N THR A 956 -9.29 28.93 11.13
CA THR A 956 -9.79 29.03 9.76
C THR A 956 -11.30 29.13 9.69
N ASN A 957 -12.02 28.91 10.81
CA ASN A 957 -13.49 28.97 10.94
C ASN A 957 -14.25 28.08 9.94
N ASN A 958 -13.57 27.16 9.25
CA ASN A 958 -14.11 26.34 8.15
C ASN A 958 -15.11 25.25 8.62
N CYS A 959 -15.52 25.33 9.89
CA CYS A 959 -16.16 24.28 10.68
C CYS A 959 -17.11 24.88 11.75
N ALA A 960 -17.72 26.04 11.44
CA ALA A 960 -18.44 26.87 12.40
C ALA A 960 -19.73 26.28 13.00
N THR A 961 -20.27 25.19 12.43
CA THR A 961 -21.57 24.63 12.84
C THR A 961 -21.57 23.14 13.19
N ASP A 962 -20.78 22.28 12.53
CA ASP A 962 -20.80 20.83 12.81
C ASP A 962 -19.47 20.12 12.47
N CYS A 963 -18.44 20.37 13.28
CA CYS A 963 -17.09 19.82 13.07
C CYS A 963 -16.85 18.48 13.78
N SER A 964 -17.89 17.68 13.98
CA SER A 964 -17.75 16.35 14.59
C SER A 964 -16.70 15.52 13.85
N LEU A 965 -15.93 14.68 14.57
CA LEU A 965 -14.92 13.86 13.90
C LEU A 965 -15.53 13.00 12.78
N ALA A 966 -16.78 12.55 12.95
CA ALA A 966 -17.54 11.84 11.92
C ALA A 966 -17.69 12.65 10.62
N ALA A 967 -17.90 13.97 10.67
CA ALA A 967 -17.94 14.82 9.48
C ALA A 967 -16.56 14.93 8.79
N VAL A 968 -15.48 14.95 9.57
CA VAL A 968 -14.10 15.02 9.06
C VAL A 968 -13.63 13.68 8.48
N THR A 969 -14.04 12.54 9.05
CA THR A 969 -13.69 11.18 8.57
C THR A 969 -14.65 10.60 7.53
N ALA A 970 -15.88 11.11 7.40
CA ALA A 970 -16.86 10.62 6.42
C ALA A 970 -16.35 10.67 4.96
N ASN A 971 -15.45 11.60 4.63
CA ASN A 971 -14.85 11.66 3.29
C ASN A 971 -13.75 10.60 3.03
N SER A 972 -13.30 9.87 4.05
CA SER A 972 -12.18 8.92 3.94
C SER A 972 -12.52 7.46 4.26
N SER A 973 -13.49 7.19 5.14
CA SER A 973 -13.69 5.84 5.71
C SER A 973 -15.07 5.21 5.49
N MET A 974 -15.93 5.79 4.65
CA MET A 974 -17.25 5.19 4.36
C MET A 974 -17.10 3.96 3.46
N THR A 975 -17.70 2.84 3.86
CA THR A 975 -17.89 1.70 2.96
C THR A 975 -18.76 2.12 1.77
N SER A 976 -18.78 1.32 0.70
CA SER A 976 -19.66 1.59 -0.45
C SER A 976 -21.14 1.62 -0.05
N LEU A 977 -21.51 0.90 1.02
CA LEU A 977 -22.88 0.83 1.53
C LEU A 977 -23.28 2.09 2.30
N ASP A 978 -22.42 2.61 3.18
CA ASP A 978 -22.72 3.82 3.97
C ASP A 978 -22.93 5.04 3.05
N ARG A 979 -22.15 5.13 1.96
CA ARG A 979 -22.31 6.18 0.94
C ARG A 979 -23.64 6.08 0.18
N LEU A 980 -24.17 4.88 0.02
CA LEU A 980 -25.49 4.66 -0.57
C LEU A 980 -26.63 4.97 0.41
N LEU A 981 -26.39 5.03 1.72
CA LEU A 981 -27.41 5.34 2.73
C LEU A 981 -27.55 6.84 3.05
N GLN A 982 -26.54 7.66 2.78
CA GLN A 982 -26.65 9.12 2.94
C GLN A 982 -27.36 9.77 1.74
N ILE A 983 -28.60 10.21 1.93
CA ILE A 983 -29.35 11.00 0.94
C ILE A 983 -28.84 12.44 0.97
N LYS A 984 -28.11 12.85 -0.08
CA LYS A 984 -27.68 14.25 -0.30
C LYS A 984 -28.29 14.74 -1.60
N PHE A 985 -29.03 15.85 -1.53
CA PHE A 985 -29.66 16.49 -2.69
C PHE A 985 -29.64 18.01 -2.54
N ASN A 986 -28.85 18.70 -3.38
CA ASN A 986 -28.71 20.14 -3.38
C ASN A 986 -29.78 20.77 -4.28
N SER A 987 -30.98 20.94 -3.72
CA SER A 987 -32.14 21.56 -4.39
C SER A 987 -31.94 23.06 -4.68
N SER A 988 -31.19 23.77 -3.83
CA SER A 988 -30.84 25.19 -4.03
C SER A 988 -30.01 25.41 -5.29
N GLU A 989 -28.99 24.59 -5.52
CA GLU A 989 -28.15 24.69 -6.72
C GLU A 989 -28.89 24.24 -7.98
N LEU A 990 -29.77 23.22 -7.87
CA LEU A 990 -30.65 22.84 -8.99
C LEU A 990 -31.58 24.00 -9.39
N ALA A 991 -32.21 24.67 -8.41
CA ALA A 991 -33.04 25.84 -8.68
C ALA A 991 -32.22 26.96 -9.32
N ALA A 992 -31.01 27.24 -8.81
CA ALA A 992 -30.11 28.23 -9.38
C ALA A 992 -29.76 27.94 -10.86
N ILE A 993 -29.37 26.70 -11.18
CA ILE A 993 -29.07 26.25 -12.56
C ILE A 993 -30.28 26.38 -13.49
N LEU A 994 -31.49 26.12 -12.99
CA LEU A 994 -32.74 26.25 -13.76
C LEU A 994 -33.19 27.71 -13.96
N SER A 995 -32.74 28.63 -13.10
CA SER A 995 -33.08 30.06 -13.14
C SER A 995 -32.02 30.97 -13.78
N ASP A 996 -30.85 30.43 -14.12
CA ASP A 996 -29.70 31.20 -14.61
C ASP A 996 -29.95 31.75 -16.04
N GLU A 997 -29.60 33.02 -16.29
CA GLU A 997 -29.71 33.62 -17.63
C GLU A 997 -28.77 32.96 -18.65
N LYS A 998 -27.67 32.34 -18.19
CA LYS A 998 -26.68 31.68 -19.04
C LYS A 998 -26.38 30.27 -18.55
N PHE A 999 -26.94 29.29 -19.24
CA PHE A 999 -26.72 27.88 -18.91
C PHE A 999 -25.26 27.44 -19.10
N ASP A 1000 -24.58 27.12 -18.00
CA ASP A 1000 -23.26 26.46 -17.98
C ASP A 1000 -23.40 24.94 -17.78
N TYR A 1001 -23.08 24.20 -18.84
CA TYR A 1001 -23.12 22.74 -18.86
C TYR A 1001 -22.04 22.07 -18.00
N LEU A 1002 -20.94 22.75 -17.68
CA LEU A 1002 -19.91 22.24 -16.78
C LEU A 1002 -20.34 22.39 -15.31
N ARG A 1003 -21.12 23.42 -14.98
CA ARG A 1003 -21.80 23.56 -13.68
C ARG A 1003 -22.90 22.50 -13.53
N ALA A 1004 -23.75 22.34 -14.54
CA ALA A 1004 -24.81 21.33 -14.56
C ALA A 1004 -24.27 19.88 -14.54
N GLY A 1005 -23.19 19.61 -15.27
CA GLY A 1005 -22.51 18.31 -15.29
C GLY A 1005 -21.89 17.95 -13.95
N ARG A 1006 -21.22 18.90 -13.27
CA ARG A 1006 -20.72 18.72 -11.89
C ARG A 1006 -21.84 18.44 -10.90
N TRP A 1007 -22.94 19.20 -10.97
CA TRP A 1007 -24.10 18.93 -10.12
C TRP A 1007 -24.65 17.52 -10.35
N MET A 1008 -24.74 17.03 -11.60
CA MET A 1008 -25.15 15.63 -11.84
C MET A 1008 -24.12 14.62 -11.30
N ASP A 1009 -22.81 14.89 -11.41
CA ASP A 1009 -21.74 14.00 -10.91
C ASP A 1009 -21.84 13.82 -9.38
N ASP A 1010 -21.99 14.92 -8.64
CA ASP A 1010 -22.18 14.95 -7.19
C ASP A 1010 -23.43 14.17 -6.74
N HIS A 1011 -24.41 14.01 -7.63
CA HIS A 1011 -25.71 13.35 -7.37
C HIS A 1011 -25.88 11.98 -8.07
N ILE A 1012 -24.81 11.37 -8.60
CA ILE A 1012 -24.89 10.00 -9.17
C ILE A 1012 -25.38 8.99 -8.11
N LEU A 1013 -24.90 9.09 -6.87
CA LEU A 1013 -25.35 8.25 -5.74
C LEU A 1013 -26.85 8.43 -5.45
N PHE A 1014 -27.36 9.68 -5.55
CA PHE A 1014 -28.79 9.96 -5.40
C PHE A 1014 -29.62 9.30 -6.51
N SER A 1015 -29.13 9.25 -7.75
CA SER A 1015 -29.83 8.54 -8.83
C SER A 1015 -29.94 7.03 -8.57
N MET A 1016 -28.91 6.39 -7.96
CA MET A 1016 -29.00 4.99 -7.51
C MET A 1016 -30.02 4.83 -6.37
N GLN A 1017 -30.00 5.70 -5.37
CA GLN A 1017 -30.96 5.71 -4.26
C GLN A 1017 -32.41 5.83 -4.78
N ALA A 1018 -32.64 6.73 -5.75
CA ALA A 1018 -33.94 6.92 -6.38
C ALA A 1018 -34.41 5.65 -7.13
N VAL A 1019 -33.51 4.94 -7.83
CA VAL A 1019 -33.83 3.66 -8.48
C VAL A 1019 -34.19 2.57 -7.47
N VAL A 1020 -33.44 2.45 -6.37
CA VAL A 1020 -33.74 1.47 -5.30
C VAL A 1020 -35.10 1.78 -4.67
N LEU A 1021 -35.36 3.04 -4.33
CA LEU A 1021 -36.64 3.50 -3.79
C LEU A 1021 -37.80 3.23 -4.76
N TYR A 1022 -37.61 3.50 -6.05
CA TYR A 1022 -38.57 3.24 -7.12
C TYR A 1022 -38.95 1.75 -7.22
N VAL A 1023 -37.96 0.86 -7.25
CA VAL A 1023 -38.17 -0.60 -7.31
C VAL A 1023 -38.93 -1.08 -6.07
N VAL A 1024 -38.49 -0.71 -4.87
CA VAL A 1024 -39.18 -1.06 -3.61
C VAL A 1024 -40.62 -0.55 -3.63
N THR A 1025 -40.83 0.73 -3.97
CA THR A 1025 -42.16 1.37 -4.02
C THR A 1025 -43.10 0.65 -4.98
N ILE A 1026 -42.65 0.29 -6.19
CA ILE A 1026 -43.46 -0.44 -7.17
C ILE A 1026 -43.91 -1.79 -6.64
N PHE A 1027 -42.99 -2.60 -6.11
CA PHE A 1027 -43.33 -3.94 -5.65
C PHE A 1027 -44.17 -3.91 -4.36
N SER A 1028 -43.93 -2.93 -3.47
CA SER A 1028 -44.79 -2.67 -2.30
C SER A 1028 -46.21 -2.25 -2.69
N ILE A 1029 -46.37 -1.29 -3.61
CA ILE A 1029 -47.70 -0.88 -4.10
C ILE A 1029 -48.38 -2.05 -4.84
N LYS A 1030 -47.64 -2.84 -5.63
CA LYS A 1030 -48.17 -4.02 -6.33
C LYS A 1030 -48.66 -5.09 -5.36
N HIS A 1031 -47.96 -5.30 -4.25
CA HIS A 1031 -48.40 -6.19 -3.17
C HIS A 1031 -49.64 -5.62 -2.45
N PHE A 1032 -49.60 -4.36 -2.03
CA PHE A 1032 -50.72 -3.67 -1.35
C PHE A 1032 -52.01 -3.62 -2.19
N MET A 1033 -51.88 -3.48 -3.51
CA MET A 1033 -53.00 -3.47 -4.44
C MET A 1033 -53.56 -4.86 -4.74
N LYS A 1034 -52.89 -5.97 -4.36
CA LYS A 1034 -53.30 -7.34 -4.70
C LYS A 1034 -54.78 -7.56 -4.38
N ASP A 1035 -55.20 -7.22 -3.17
CA ASP A 1035 -56.54 -7.51 -2.64
C ASP A 1035 -57.51 -6.31 -2.69
N ARG A 1036 -57.17 -5.24 -3.44
CA ARG A 1036 -57.98 -4.02 -3.59
C ARG A 1036 -58.53 -3.81 -5.00
N GLU A 1037 -59.57 -2.99 -5.16
CA GLU A 1037 -60.08 -2.61 -6.49
C GLU A 1037 -59.14 -1.63 -7.23
N PRO A 1038 -59.10 -1.63 -8.58
CA PRO A 1038 -58.25 -0.73 -9.35
C PRO A 1038 -58.73 0.74 -9.28
N LEU A 1039 -57.80 1.68 -9.06
CA LEU A 1039 -58.13 3.09 -8.90
C LEU A 1039 -58.48 3.77 -10.24
N LYS A 1040 -59.55 4.57 -10.25
CA LYS A 1040 -60.04 5.34 -11.43
C LYS A 1040 -59.26 6.65 -11.62
N LEU A 1041 -57.96 6.56 -11.90
CA LEU A 1041 -57.04 7.71 -12.03
C LEU A 1041 -57.05 8.36 -13.44
N GLN A 1042 -58.22 8.56 -14.06
CA GLN A 1042 -58.28 9.06 -15.44
C GLN A 1042 -57.74 10.49 -15.61
N LEU A 1043 -58.17 11.44 -14.76
CA LEU A 1043 -57.75 12.84 -14.86
C LEU A 1043 -56.25 13.05 -14.56
N PRO A 1044 -55.64 12.46 -13.49
CA PRO A 1044 -54.20 12.56 -13.27
C PRO A 1044 -53.36 12.00 -14.43
N VAL A 1045 -53.74 10.83 -14.98
CA VAL A 1045 -53.00 10.21 -16.10
C VAL A 1045 -53.16 11.02 -17.39
N LEU A 1046 -54.32 11.65 -17.62
CA LEU A 1046 -54.54 12.56 -18.75
C LEU A 1046 -53.59 13.76 -18.70
N ILE A 1047 -53.56 14.47 -17.56
CA ILE A 1047 -52.69 15.64 -17.34
C ILE A 1047 -51.21 15.24 -17.47
N TRP A 1048 -50.85 14.10 -16.87
CA TRP A 1048 -49.49 13.57 -16.91
C TRP A 1048 -49.02 13.28 -18.35
N ASN A 1049 -49.80 12.51 -19.12
CA ASN A 1049 -49.46 12.17 -20.50
C ASN A 1049 -49.31 13.41 -21.39
N PHE A 1050 -50.18 14.40 -21.20
CA PHE A 1050 -50.12 15.68 -21.91
C PHE A 1050 -48.85 16.47 -21.56
N SER A 1051 -48.51 16.55 -20.28
CA SER A 1051 -47.34 17.28 -19.79
C SER A 1051 -46.02 16.68 -20.30
N ILE A 1052 -45.87 15.35 -20.27
CA ILE A 1052 -44.66 14.68 -20.79
C ILE A 1052 -44.56 14.76 -22.31
N ALA A 1053 -45.67 14.69 -23.04
CA ALA A 1053 -45.68 14.88 -24.49
C ALA A 1053 -45.21 16.30 -24.87
N ILE A 1054 -45.72 17.35 -24.20
CA ILE A 1054 -45.29 18.73 -24.44
C ILE A 1054 -43.82 18.94 -24.06
N LEU A 1055 -43.40 18.48 -22.87
CA LEU A 1055 -42.02 18.66 -22.41
C LEU A 1055 -41.01 17.99 -23.35
N SER A 1056 -41.28 16.74 -23.74
CA SER A 1056 -40.44 15.99 -24.68
C SER A 1056 -40.41 16.66 -26.05
N GLY A 1057 -41.56 17.16 -26.53
CA GLY A 1057 -41.69 17.82 -27.82
C GLY A 1057 -40.96 19.17 -27.88
N LEU A 1058 -41.02 19.97 -26.82
CA LEU A 1058 -40.28 21.23 -26.72
C LEU A 1058 -38.77 20.99 -26.66
N CYS A 1059 -38.31 20.03 -25.84
CA CYS A 1059 -36.90 19.64 -25.80
C CYS A 1059 -36.41 19.12 -27.16
N ALA A 1060 -37.19 18.26 -27.83
CA ALA A 1060 -36.88 17.77 -29.17
C ALA A 1060 -36.79 18.92 -30.18
N ALA A 1061 -37.76 19.83 -30.21
CA ALA A 1061 -37.79 20.96 -31.13
C ALA A 1061 -36.58 21.89 -30.99
N VAL A 1062 -36.12 22.16 -29.76
CA VAL A 1062 -34.89 22.93 -29.51
C VAL A 1062 -33.65 22.18 -30.03
N MET A 1063 -33.56 20.87 -29.79
CA MET A 1063 -32.43 20.05 -30.25
C MET A 1063 -32.39 19.84 -31.77
N THR A 1064 -33.52 19.92 -32.48
CA THR A 1064 -33.65 19.64 -33.92
C THR A 1064 -32.69 20.45 -34.80
N GLU A 1065 -32.55 21.74 -34.55
CA GLU A 1065 -31.76 22.65 -35.40
C GLU A 1065 -30.28 22.26 -35.39
N GLU A 1066 -29.66 22.20 -34.20
CA GLU A 1066 -28.27 21.75 -34.03
C GLU A 1066 -28.06 20.31 -34.50
N TYR A 1067 -29.03 19.42 -34.23
CA TYR A 1067 -28.93 18.02 -34.58
C TYR A 1067 -28.74 17.85 -36.09
N PHE A 1068 -29.61 18.47 -36.89
CA PHE A 1068 -29.51 18.38 -38.35
C PHE A 1068 -28.39 19.24 -38.92
N GLU A 1069 -28.17 20.46 -38.42
CA GLU A 1069 -27.09 21.33 -38.91
C GLU A 1069 -25.73 20.64 -38.77
N SER A 1070 -25.38 20.15 -37.58
CA SER A 1070 -24.10 19.48 -37.40
C SER A 1070 -24.03 18.11 -38.08
N THR A 1071 -25.14 17.41 -38.32
CA THR A 1071 -25.11 16.10 -39.00
C THR A 1071 -24.97 16.24 -40.52
N PHE A 1072 -25.64 17.21 -41.13
CA PHE A 1072 -25.54 17.47 -42.57
C PHE A 1072 -24.27 18.24 -42.93
N ASN A 1073 -23.90 19.29 -42.19
CA ASN A 1073 -22.77 20.16 -42.56
C ASN A 1073 -21.40 19.57 -42.18
N LYS A 1074 -21.31 18.76 -41.12
CA LYS A 1074 -20.03 18.14 -40.67
C LYS A 1074 -19.90 16.67 -41.08
N GLY A 1075 -20.88 16.13 -41.81
CA GLY A 1075 -20.94 14.74 -42.25
C GLY A 1075 -21.36 13.75 -41.15
N PHE A 1076 -21.93 12.62 -41.56
CA PHE A 1076 -22.42 11.57 -40.65
C PHE A 1076 -21.30 10.80 -39.92
N ASN A 1077 -20.09 10.83 -40.48
CA ASN A 1077 -18.94 10.03 -40.03
C ASN A 1077 -17.89 10.92 -39.37
N ALA A 1078 -17.28 10.44 -38.29
CA ALA A 1078 -16.28 11.13 -37.45
C ALA A 1078 -16.74 12.36 -36.64
N SER A 1079 -17.05 13.50 -37.28
CA SER A 1079 -17.11 14.80 -36.57
C SER A 1079 -18.20 14.87 -35.48
N PRO A 1080 -19.49 14.53 -35.73
CA PRO A 1080 -20.55 14.59 -34.71
C PRO A 1080 -20.34 13.67 -33.50
N LEU A 1081 -19.63 12.55 -33.69
CA LEU A 1081 -19.47 11.52 -32.66
C LEU A 1081 -18.27 11.74 -31.74
N CYS A 1082 -17.28 12.52 -32.18
CA CYS A 1082 -16.00 12.66 -31.46
C CYS A 1082 -15.72 14.08 -30.94
N SER A 1083 -16.23 15.14 -31.57
CA SER A 1083 -15.84 16.53 -31.26
C SER A 1083 -16.96 17.48 -30.81
N THR A 1084 -18.25 17.17 -31.03
CA THR A 1084 -19.35 18.14 -30.78
C THR A 1084 -19.83 18.25 -29.32
N ARG A 1085 -18.93 18.03 -28.34
CA ARG A 1085 -19.26 18.15 -26.90
C ARG A 1085 -19.78 19.55 -26.58
N LYS A 1086 -19.13 20.59 -27.10
CA LYS A 1086 -19.45 21.98 -26.76
C LYS A 1086 -20.72 22.45 -27.47
N GLU A 1087 -20.93 22.05 -28.73
CA GLU A 1087 -22.05 22.48 -29.55
C GLU A 1087 -23.39 21.91 -29.07
N PHE A 1088 -23.45 20.61 -28.74
CA PHE A 1088 -24.71 19.99 -28.31
C PHE A 1088 -25.06 20.28 -26.84
N PHE A 1089 -24.06 20.27 -25.94
CA PHE A 1089 -24.32 20.41 -24.51
C PHE A 1089 -24.30 21.85 -23.99
N SER A 1090 -23.98 22.88 -24.78
CA SER A 1090 -24.00 24.28 -24.32
C SER A 1090 -25.24 25.07 -24.75
N GLY A 1091 -25.45 26.23 -24.13
CA GLY A 1091 -26.53 27.16 -24.48
C GLY A 1091 -27.93 26.55 -24.36
N LYS A 1092 -28.82 26.92 -25.29
CA LYS A 1092 -30.23 26.48 -25.30
C LYS A 1092 -30.39 24.97 -25.42
N ASN A 1093 -29.52 24.32 -26.21
CA ASN A 1093 -29.52 22.86 -26.41
C ASN A 1093 -29.12 22.16 -25.12
N GLY A 1094 -28.03 22.62 -24.49
CA GLY A 1094 -27.59 22.15 -23.18
C GLY A 1094 -28.67 22.18 -22.10
N PHE A 1095 -29.39 23.30 -22.03
CA PHE A 1095 -30.50 23.49 -21.10
C PHE A 1095 -31.66 22.52 -21.38
N ALA A 1096 -32.06 22.38 -22.66
CA ALA A 1096 -33.11 21.44 -23.06
C ALA A 1096 -32.75 19.98 -22.74
N VAL A 1097 -31.50 19.57 -22.95
CA VAL A 1097 -31.00 18.25 -22.55
C VAL A 1097 -31.03 18.09 -21.03
N PHE A 1098 -30.52 19.06 -20.27
CA PHE A 1098 -30.49 18.99 -18.80
C PHE A 1098 -31.89 18.85 -18.21
N VAL A 1099 -32.84 19.68 -18.65
CA VAL A 1099 -34.26 19.61 -18.23
C VAL A 1099 -34.87 18.26 -18.58
N PHE A 1100 -34.63 17.73 -19.79
CA PHE A 1100 -35.13 16.41 -20.20
C PHE A 1100 -34.58 15.26 -19.33
N LEU A 1101 -33.32 15.34 -18.90
CA LEU A 1101 -32.71 14.33 -18.03
C LEU A 1101 -33.13 14.44 -16.56
N VAL A 1102 -33.33 15.65 -16.03
CA VAL A 1102 -33.91 15.85 -14.69
C VAL A 1102 -35.36 15.35 -14.64
N ALA A 1103 -36.14 15.59 -15.71
CA ALA A 1103 -37.52 15.14 -15.83
C ALA A 1103 -37.70 13.61 -15.76
N ARG A 1104 -36.64 12.81 -15.99
CA ARG A 1104 -36.69 11.34 -15.83
C ARG A 1104 -36.98 10.87 -14.41
N ILE A 1105 -36.67 11.65 -13.39
CA ILE A 1105 -37.10 11.34 -12.01
C ILE A 1105 -38.63 11.30 -11.95
N LEU A 1106 -39.29 12.27 -12.59
CA LEU A 1106 -40.74 12.38 -12.58
C LEU A 1106 -41.40 11.24 -13.39
N ALA A 1107 -40.72 10.73 -14.43
CA ALA A 1107 -41.15 9.58 -15.25
C ALA A 1107 -41.30 8.25 -14.48
N PHE A 1108 -40.83 8.17 -13.23
CA PHE A 1108 -41.19 7.06 -12.33
C PHE A 1108 -42.70 6.98 -12.04
N SER A 1109 -43.41 8.11 -12.14
CA SER A 1109 -44.86 8.21 -11.93
C SER A 1109 -45.67 7.33 -12.90
N ASP A 1110 -45.21 7.14 -14.13
CA ASP A 1110 -45.86 6.27 -15.14
C ASP A 1110 -46.07 4.86 -14.62
N THR A 1111 -45.03 4.33 -13.99
CA THR A 1111 -45.03 2.95 -13.51
C THR A 1111 -45.92 2.80 -12.27
N ILE A 1112 -45.99 3.84 -11.43
CA ILE A 1112 -46.91 3.93 -10.30
C ILE A 1112 -48.37 3.94 -10.81
N PHE A 1113 -48.69 4.74 -11.83
CA PHE A 1113 -50.03 4.75 -12.44
C PHE A 1113 -50.44 3.40 -13.04
N ILE A 1114 -49.51 2.67 -13.67
CA ILE A 1114 -49.75 1.31 -14.20
C ILE A 1114 -50.17 0.36 -13.06
N VAL A 1115 -49.43 0.35 -11.94
CA VAL A 1115 -49.69 -0.55 -10.81
C VAL A 1115 -50.99 -0.17 -10.08
N LEU A 1116 -51.23 1.11 -9.81
CA LEU A 1116 -52.47 1.58 -9.15
C LEU A 1116 -53.74 1.28 -9.97
N ARG A 1117 -53.61 1.17 -11.30
CA ARG A 1117 -54.69 0.79 -12.23
C ARG A 1117 -54.77 -0.72 -12.51
N LYS A 1118 -54.00 -1.55 -11.78
CA LYS A 1118 -53.86 -3.01 -11.99
C LYS A 1118 -53.56 -3.42 -13.44
N GLN A 1119 -52.83 -2.59 -14.18
CA GLN A 1119 -52.39 -2.92 -15.54
C GLN A 1119 -51.18 -3.88 -15.48
N PRO A 1120 -50.98 -4.74 -16.50
CA PRO A 1120 -49.87 -5.70 -16.49
C PRO A 1120 -48.52 -4.98 -16.53
N LEU A 1121 -47.81 -4.99 -15.41
CA LEU A 1121 -46.45 -4.45 -15.32
C LEU A 1121 -45.46 -5.43 -15.98
N HIS A 1122 -45.05 -5.11 -17.21
CA HIS A 1122 -44.05 -5.87 -17.96
C HIS A 1122 -42.63 -5.60 -17.45
N PHE A 1123 -41.75 -6.61 -17.54
CA PHE A 1123 -40.35 -6.52 -17.09
C PHE A 1123 -39.57 -5.39 -17.79
N PHE A 1124 -39.64 -5.33 -19.12
CA PHE A 1124 -38.91 -4.34 -19.92
C PHE A 1124 -39.23 -2.89 -19.52
N HIS A 1125 -40.48 -2.60 -19.12
CA HIS A 1125 -40.92 -1.25 -18.75
C HIS A 1125 -40.19 -0.75 -17.51
N TRP A 1126 -40.33 -1.43 -16.37
CA TRP A 1126 -39.70 -0.95 -15.13
C TRP A 1126 -38.17 -1.07 -15.16
N TYR A 1127 -37.63 -2.07 -15.87
CA TYR A 1127 -36.19 -2.19 -16.11
C TYR A 1127 -35.66 -0.98 -16.90
N HIS A 1128 -36.32 -0.60 -18.00
CA HIS A 1128 -35.95 0.55 -18.81
C HIS A 1128 -36.04 1.87 -18.03
N HIS A 1129 -37.13 2.12 -17.29
CA HIS A 1129 -37.25 3.33 -16.48
C HIS A 1129 -36.16 3.40 -15.39
N ALA A 1130 -35.87 2.31 -14.69
CA ALA A 1130 -34.80 2.24 -13.69
C ALA A 1130 -33.41 2.52 -14.29
N PHE A 1131 -33.00 1.78 -15.33
CA PHE A 1131 -31.66 1.90 -15.89
C PHE A 1131 -31.45 3.19 -16.70
N THR A 1132 -32.47 3.72 -17.39
CA THR A 1132 -32.32 4.99 -18.14
C THR A 1132 -32.12 6.19 -17.23
N LEU A 1133 -32.70 6.24 -16.02
CA LEU A 1133 -32.41 7.33 -15.08
C LEU A 1133 -30.92 7.33 -14.73
N TYR A 1134 -30.42 6.22 -14.18
CA TYR A 1134 -29.03 6.09 -13.74
C TYR A 1134 -28.02 6.36 -14.87
N ILE A 1135 -28.19 5.69 -16.02
CA ILE A 1135 -27.21 5.77 -17.11
C ILE A 1135 -27.26 7.12 -17.82
N SER A 1136 -28.41 7.80 -17.88
CA SER A 1136 -28.47 9.14 -18.50
C SER A 1136 -27.78 10.21 -17.64
N TRP A 1137 -27.92 10.16 -16.31
CA TRP A 1137 -27.22 11.06 -15.39
C TRP A 1137 -25.70 10.79 -15.42
N PHE A 1138 -25.33 9.51 -15.36
CA PHE A 1138 -23.95 9.05 -15.49
C PHE A 1138 -23.31 9.35 -16.86
N GLY A 1139 -24.10 9.40 -17.94
CA GLY A 1139 -23.65 9.80 -19.27
C GLY A 1139 -23.47 11.31 -19.41
N TYR A 1140 -24.36 12.10 -18.81
CA TYR A 1140 -24.35 13.55 -18.87
C TYR A 1140 -23.21 14.18 -18.05
N SER A 1141 -22.82 13.62 -16.90
CA SER A 1141 -21.76 14.22 -16.08
C SER A 1141 -20.39 14.31 -16.80
N GLY A 1142 -20.15 13.41 -17.78
CA GLY A 1142 -18.99 13.46 -18.68
C GLY A 1142 -19.23 14.15 -20.02
N ALA A 1143 -20.41 14.73 -20.24
CA ALA A 1143 -20.88 15.35 -21.48
C ALA A 1143 -20.48 14.53 -22.73
N SER A 1144 -20.82 13.23 -22.74
CA SER A 1144 -20.35 12.32 -23.78
C SER A 1144 -21.00 12.63 -25.14
N PRO A 1145 -20.23 12.98 -26.20
CA PRO A 1145 -20.81 13.27 -27.52
C PRO A 1145 -21.61 12.11 -28.12
N SER A 1146 -21.25 10.88 -27.75
CA SER A 1146 -21.95 9.65 -28.16
C SER A 1146 -23.45 9.65 -27.81
N SER A 1147 -23.82 10.21 -26.65
CA SER A 1147 -25.18 10.20 -26.12
C SER A 1147 -26.14 11.12 -26.88
N ARG A 1148 -25.63 12.02 -27.73
CA ARG A 1148 -26.42 12.98 -28.53
C ARG A 1148 -27.54 12.31 -29.33
N HIS A 1149 -27.19 11.27 -30.09
CA HIS A 1149 -28.13 10.50 -30.91
C HIS A 1149 -29.19 9.80 -30.05
N ALA A 1150 -28.78 9.21 -28.92
CA ALA A 1150 -29.69 8.54 -27.99
C ALA A 1150 -30.71 9.53 -27.39
N ILE A 1151 -30.23 10.69 -26.91
CA ILE A 1151 -31.07 11.72 -26.28
C ILE A 1151 -32.10 12.29 -27.26
N TYR A 1152 -31.67 12.71 -28.45
CA TYR A 1152 -32.55 13.36 -29.43
C TYR A 1152 -33.68 12.43 -29.91
N PHE A 1153 -33.34 11.25 -30.44
CA PHE A 1153 -34.35 10.33 -30.93
C PHE A 1153 -35.26 9.80 -29.82
N ASN A 1154 -34.74 9.62 -28.60
CA ASN A 1154 -35.59 9.22 -27.48
C ASN A 1154 -36.62 10.32 -27.14
N ALA A 1155 -36.25 11.61 -27.16
CA ALA A 1155 -37.21 12.71 -26.96
C ALA A 1155 -38.31 12.74 -28.05
N VAL A 1156 -37.94 12.50 -29.32
CA VAL A 1156 -38.91 12.38 -30.43
C VAL A 1156 -39.87 11.20 -30.22
N VAL A 1157 -39.33 10.02 -29.90
CA VAL A 1157 -40.13 8.80 -29.67
C VAL A 1157 -41.04 8.94 -28.44
N HIS A 1158 -40.56 9.51 -27.34
CA HIS A 1158 -41.38 9.84 -26.18
C HIS A 1158 -42.52 10.81 -26.54
N THR A 1159 -42.26 11.83 -27.37
CA THR A 1159 -43.30 12.75 -27.84
C THR A 1159 -44.42 12.01 -28.56
N LEU A 1160 -44.09 11.05 -29.44
CA LEU A 1160 -45.07 10.23 -30.16
C LEU A 1160 -45.82 9.25 -29.23
N LEU A 1161 -45.10 8.58 -28.32
CA LEU A 1161 -45.63 7.58 -27.39
C LEU A 1161 -46.63 8.19 -26.41
N TYR A 1162 -46.27 9.31 -25.77
CA TYR A 1162 -47.14 9.98 -24.80
C TYR A 1162 -48.32 10.71 -25.48
N SER A 1163 -48.14 11.20 -26.71
CA SER A 1163 -49.26 11.69 -27.53
C SER A 1163 -50.27 10.57 -27.86
N TYR A 1164 -49.78 9.38 -28.20
CA TYR A 1164 -50.64 8.21 -28.40
C TYR A 1164 -51.40 7.84 -27.11
N PHE A 1165 -50.73 7.81 -25.96
CA PHE A 1165 -51.39 7.51 -24.68
C PHE A 1165 -52.39 8.59 -24.27
N PHE A 1166 -52.09 9.88 -24.47
CA PHE A 1166 -53.01 10.99 -24.27
C PHE A 1166 -54.31 10.79 -25.07
N LEU A 1167 -54.21 10.50 -26.37
CA LEU A 1167 -55.37 10.22 -27.22
C LEU A 1167 -56.20 9.03 -26.70
N THR A 1168 -55.54 7.95 -26.24
CA THR A 1168 -56.26 6.81 -25.65
C THR A 1168 -56.94 7.13 -24.32
N THR A 1169 -56.42 8.08 -23.53
CA THR A 1169 -57.05 8.50 -22.27
C THR A 1169 -58.30 9.36 -22.45
N ILE A 1170 -58.43 10.09 -23.57
CA ILE A 1170 -59.66 10.81 -23.95
C ILE A 1170 -60.67 9.93 -24.71
N ASN A 1171 -60.54 8.60 -24.64
CA ASN A 1171 -61.36 7.59 -25.33
C ASN A 1171 -61.33 7.64 -26.87
N ILE A 1172 -60.48 8.47 -27.49
CA ILE A 1172 -60.15 8.31 -28.90
C ILE A 1172 -59.37 7.00 -29.03
N ARG A 1173 -59.71 6.17 -30.03
CA ARG A 1173 -59.07 4.87 -30.27
C ARG A 1173 -58.27 4.90 -31.57
N PRO A 1174 -56.99 5.31 -31.56
CA PRO A 1174 -56.17 5.28 -32.75
C PRO A 1174 -56.06 3.84 -33.29
N PRO A 1175 -56.03 3.64 -34.61
CA PRO A 1175 -55.87 2.33 -35.22
C PRO A 1175 -54.69 1.53 -34.64
N LYS A 1176 -54.89 0.21 -34.43
CA LYS A 1176 -53.89 -0.72 -33.85
C LYS A 1176 -52.59 -0.87 -34.68
N PHE A 1177 -52.50 -0.28 -35.88
CA PHE A 1177 -51.24 -0.20 -36.62
C PHE A 1177 -50.34 0.93 -36.09
N ILE A 1178 -50.89 2.04 -35.59
CA ILE A 1178 -50.11 3.20 -35.11
C ILE A 1178 -49.22 2.80 -33.92
N GLY A 1179 -49.78 2.12 -32.91
CA GLY A 1179 -48.99 1.60 -31.78
C GLY A 1179 -47.93 0.56 -32.19
N ARG A 1180 -48.11 -0.13 -33.32
CA ARG A 1180 -47.07 -1.02 -33.88
C ARG A 1180 -45.95 -0.22 -34.55
N TRP A 1181 -46.26 0.87 -35.25
CA TRP A 1181 -45.23 1.75 -35.82
C TRP A 1181 -44.40 2.47 -34.75
N ILE A 1182 -45.00 2.89 -33.64
CA ILE A 1182 -44.26 3.48 -32.51
C ILE A 1182 -43.25 2.47 -31.95
N MET A 1183 -43.68 1.23 -31.69
CA MET A 1183 -42.80 0.14 -31.23
C MET A 1183 -41.72 -0.24 -32.27
N MET A 1184 -42.00 -0.11 -33.58
CA MET A 1184 -40.97 -0.28 -34.61
C MET A 1184 -39.97 0.89 -34.63
N ALA A 1185 -40.42 2.12 -34.39
CA ALA A 1185 -39.54 3.29 -34.30
C ALA A 1185 -38.60 3.19 -33.09
N GLU A 1186 -39.07 2.67 -31.95
CA GLU A 1186 -38.25 2.34 -30.78
C GLU A 1186 -37.14 1.33 -31.12
N ILE A 1187 -37.46 0.25 -31.84
CA ILE A 1187 -36.48 -0.76 -32.25
C ILE A 1187 -35.46 -0.18 -33.25
N ILE A 1188 -35.92 0.56 -34.26
CA ILE A 1188 -35.04 1.23 -35.25
C ILE A 1188 -34.09 2.22 -34.58
N HIS A 1189 -34.57 2.96 -33.57
CA HIS A 1189 -33.76 3.86 -32.76
C HIS A 1189 -32.60 3.15 -32.05
N PHE A 1190 -32.84 1.98 -31.41
CA PHE A 1190 -31.76 1.22 -30.77
C PHE A 1190 -30.73 0.66 -31.77
N PHE A 1191 -31.17 0.20 -32.95
CA PHE A 1191 -30.23 -0.19 -34.03
C PHE A 1191 -29.37 0.99 -34.50
N PHE A 1192 -29.96 2.19 -34.57
CA PHE A 1192 -29.23 3.41 -34.94
C PHE A 1192 -28.20 3.82 -33.89
N ILE A 1193 -28.53 3.75 -32.59
CA ILE A 1193 -27.54 3.97 -31.51
C ILE A 1193 -26.43 2.92 -31.58
N LEU A 1194 -26.76 1.64 -31.79
CA LEU A 1194 -25.79 0.55 -31.89
C LEU A 1194 -24.80 0.78 -33.05
N TYR A 1195 -25.27 1.23 -34.21
CA TYR A 1195 -24.41 1.66 -35.32
C TYR A 1195 -23.47 2.80 -34.87
N ALA A 1196 -23.99 3.82 -34.18
CA ALA A 1196 -23.20 4.95 -33.71
C ALA A 1196 -22.11 4.53 -32.71
N LEU A 1197 -22.40 3.57 -31.82
CA LEU A 1197 -21.45 2.97 -30.88
C LEU A 1197 -20.37 2.15 -31.60
N ILE A 1198 -20.73 1.33 -32.58
CA ILE A 1198 -19.76 0.58 -33.42
C ILE A 1198 -18.82 1.58 -34.12
N HIS A 1199 -19.39 2.59 -34.76
CA HIS A 1199 -18.64 3.61 -35.51
C HIS A 1199 -17.69 4.39 -34.60
N LEU A 1200 -18.15 4.82 -33.42
CA LEU A 1200 -17.32 5.51 -32.43
C LEU A 1200 -16.19 4.62 -31.88
N THR A 1201 -16.50 3.35 -31.60
CA THR A 1201 -15.51 2.37 -31.12
C THR A 1201 -14.42 2.14 -32.18
N TYR A 1202 -14.81 2.07 -33.45
CA TYR A 1202 -13.90 1.97 -34.59
C TYR A 1202 -13.01 3.21 -34.74
N LEU A 1203 -13.57 4.43 -34.70
CA LEU A 1203 -12.81 5.68 -34.76
C LEU A 1203 -11.77 5.78 -33.63
N ALA A 1204 -12.19 5.53 -32.39
CA ALA A 1204 -11.34 5.73 -31.23
C ALA A 1204 -10.28 4.64 -31.02
N HIS A 1205 -10.60 3.37 -31.32
CA HIS A 1205 -9.69 2.24 -31.03
C HIS A 1205 -8.96 1.69 -32.26
N VAL A 1206 -9.54 1.78 -33.46
CA VAL A 1206 -8.89 1.30 -34.70
C VAL A 1206 -8.17 2.44 -35.41
N LEU A 1207 -8.86 3.56 -35.65
CA LEU A 1207 -8.27 4.72 -36.33
C LEU A 1207 -7.49 5.65 -35.39
N LYS A 1208 -7.66 5.51 -34.07
CA LYS A 1208 -6.99 6.31 -33.02
C LYS A 1208 -7.22 7.82 -33.13
N GLU A 1209 -8.37 8.22 -33.66
CA GLU A 1209 -8.79 9.61 -33.71
C GLU A 1209 -8.96 10.20 -32.28
N PRO A 1210 -8.67 11.50 -32.06
CA PRO A 1210 -8.73 12.14 -30.74
C PRO A 1210 -10.18 12.42 -30.30
N CYS A 1211 -10.94 11.36 -30.06
CA CYS A 1211 -12.34 11.41 -29.62
C CYS A 1211 -12.44 11.67 -28.10
N GLN A 1212 -13.36 12.54 -27.69
CA GLN A 1212 -13.58 12.87 -26.27
C GLN A 1212 -14.40 11.80 -25.53
N ILE A 1213 -13.86 10.58 -25.45
CA ILE A 1213 -14.52 9.41 -24.85
C ILE A 1213 -13.83 8.94 -23.55
N GLU A 1214 -14.62 8.33 -22.68
CA GLU A 1214 -14.15 7.69 -21.45
C GLU A 1214 -14.47 6.18 -21.51
N PRO A 1215 -13.47 5.28 -21.56
CA PRO A 1215 -13.69 3.87 -21.89
C PRO A 1215 -14.71 3.14 -20.99
N TYR A 1216 -14.72 3.44 -19.70
CA TYR A 1216 -15.65 2.82 -18.76
C TYR A 1216 -17.11 3.25 -18.98
N ARG A 1217 -17.34 4.50 -19.41
CA ARG A 1217 -18.69 4.98 -19.78
C ARG A 1217 -19.16 4.30 -21.06
N LEU A 1218 -18.27 4.16 -22.04
CA LEU A 1218 -18.56 3.48 -23.31
C LEU A 1218 -19.03 2.04 -23.08
N VAL A 1219 -18.36 1.26 -22.22
CA VAL A 1219 -18.75 -0.11 -21.86
C VAL A 1219 -20.14 -0.18 -21.21
N ILE A 1220 -20.48 0.77 -20.33
CA ILE A 1220 -21.79 0.82 -19.66
C ILE A 1220 -22.91 1.12 -20.67
N THR A 1221 -22.70 2.04 -21.61
CA THR A 1221 -23.65 2.35 -22.69
C THR A 1221 -23.86 1.13 -23.60
N TRP A 1222 -22.78 0.43 -23.98
CA TRP A 1222 -22.85 -0.82 -24.75
C TRP A 1222 -23.72 -1.89 -24.07
N PHE A 1223 -23.53 -2.11 -22.76
CA PHE A 1223 -24.34 -3.06 -21.99
C PHE A 1223 -25.82 -2.65 -21.98
N MET A 1224 -26.10 -1.36 -21.77
CA MET A 1224 -27.46 -0.82 -21.76
C MET A 1224 -28.19 -1.07 -23.08
N ASP A 1225 -27.62 -0.61 -24.21
CA ASP A 1225 -28.31 -0.65 -25.51
C ASP A 1225 -28.52 -2.06 -26.02
N LEU A 1226 -27.57 -2.98 -25.79
CA LEU A 1226 -27.76 -4.41 -26.08
C LEU A 1226 -28.89 -5.02 -25.23
N SER A 1227 -28.97 -4.67 -23.93
CA SER A 1227 -30.03 -5.18 -23.06
C SER A 1227 -31.42 -4.67 -23.46
N TYR A 1228 -31.54 -3.40 -23.88
CA TYR A 1228 -32.81 -2.86 -24.38
C TYR A 1228 -33.20 -3.46 -25.72
N LEU A 1229 -32.28 -3.52 -26.70
CA LEU A 1229 -32.56 -4.09 -28.02
C LEU A 1229 -33.10 -5.52 -27.92
N TYR A 1230 -32.50 -6.36 -27.06
CA TYR A 1230 -32.99 -7.71 -26.77
C TYR A 1230 -34.43 -7.71 -26.20
N LEU A 1231 -34.69 -6.91 -25.17
CA LEU A 1231 -35.99 -6.88 -24.49
C LEU A 1231 -37.13 -6.34 -25.37
N PHE A 1232 -36.85 -5.33 -26.20
CA PHE A 1232 -37.84 -4.80 -27.15
C PHE A 1232 -38.14 -5.79 -28.29
N ILE A 1233 -37.12 -6.51 -28.80
CA ILE A 1233 -37.32 -7.57 -29.81
C ILE A 1233 -38.14 -8.73 -29.24
N ASP A 1234 -37.81 -9.23 -28.04
CA ASP A 1234 -38.59 -10.31 -27.40
C ASP A 1234 -40.07 -9.91 -27.24
N TYR A 1235 -40.33 -8.70 -26.72
CA TYR A 1235 -41.68 -8.19 -26.56
C TYR A 1235 -42.42 -8.08 -27.90
N PHE A 1236 -41.78 -7.55 -28.95
CA PHE A 1236 -42.35 -7.45 -30.29
C PHE A 1236 -42.74 -8.83 -30.86
N VAL A 1237 -41.83 -9.80 -30.77
CA VAL A 1237 -42.03 -11.17 -31.28
C VAL A 1237 -43.13 -11.88 -30.50
N ASN A 1238 -43.14 -11.79 -29.17
CA ASN A 1238 -44.11 -12.46 -28.33
C ASN A 1238 -45.52 -11.86 -28.44
N ASN A 1239 -45.64 -10.54 -28.63
CA ASN A 1239 -46.91 -9.89 -28.91
C ASN A 1239 -47.46 -10.28 -30.30
N SER A 1240 -46.59 -10.33 -31.32
CA SER A 1240 -46.97 -10.77 -32.68
C SER A 1240 -47.44 -12.23 -32.71
N LYS A 1241 -46.73 -13.14 -32.02
CA LYS A 1241 -47.15 -14.56 -31.86
C LYS A 1241 -48.50 -14.70 -31.15
N LYS A 1242 -48.79 -13.87 -30.13
CA LYS A 1242 -50.09 -13.87 -29.44
C LYS A 1242 -51.25 -13.40 -30.34
N GLN A 1243 -51.02 -12.48 -31.27
CA GLN A 1243 -52.05 -12.09 -32.25
C GLN A 1243 -52.27 -13.19 -33.30
N SER A 1244 -51.22 -13.82 -33.82
CA SER A 1244 -51.34 -14.96 -34.74
C SER A 1244 -52.18 -16.11 -34.15
N LYS A 1245 -51.97 -16.46 -32.87
CA LYS A 1245 -52.80 -17.44 -32.15
C LYS A 1245 -54.25 -17.00 -31.90
N LYS A 1246 -54.56 -15.70 -31.98
CA LYS A 1246 -55.94 -15.18 -31.89
C LYS A 1246 -56.66 -15.15 -33.24
N VAL A 1247 -55.93 -14.91 -34.33
CA VAL A 1247 -56.48 -14.99 -35.69
C VAL A 1247 -56.78 -16.45 -36.06
N LYS A 1248 -55.87 -17.38 -35.80
CA LYS A 1248 -56.08 -18.85 -35.93
C LYS A 1248 -57.14 -19.46 -34.99
N LYS A 1249 -57.95 -18.64 -34.31
CA LYS A 1249 -59.05 -19.09 -33.45
C LYS A 1249 -60.38 -18.42 -33.80
N ILE A 1250 -60.44 -17.79 -34.98
CA ILE A 1250 -61.60 -17.10 -35.57
C ILE A 1250 -61.92 -17.63 -36.98
N ASP A 1251 -61.04 -18.47 -37.55
CA ASP A 1251 -61.32 -19.37 -38.69
C ASP A 1251 -61.70 -20.77 -38.16
#